data_AF-A0A8S3TT12-F1
#
_entry.id   AF-A0A8S3TT12-F1
#
_cell.length_a   1.000
_cell.length_b   1.000
_cell.length_c   1.000
_cell.angle_alpha   90.00
_cell.angle_beta   90.00
_cell.angle_gamma   90.00
#
_symmetry.space_group_name_H-M   'P 1'
#
loop_
_entity.id
_entity.type
_entity.pdbx_description
1 polymer ?
#
loop_
_entity_poly.entity_id
_entity_poly.type
_entity_poly.pdbx_seq_one_letter_code
_entity_poly.pdbx_strand_id
1 'polypeptide(L)'
;MKENKRKKNAFKCNLLEKLHLKVLDEFVEGFQEYIEDQKRLHNSLVPTFTASECDSARSVHQDCLVRLLLGVDLIQTKLMHCLLEKLAEFTEDDQSIFEHGEKVNIPRLLMSQFRWLDRILAGKEITEKMVEMIGIVTLDVQREIISCLPEVVEDSEHGDVATALRDLLSHNTQLTVPILDSLANLNLTSELLAEVRGTVLKTLHSAEVEELPVIIKFLLQSVNNQDAVEVVSEIRANLDFSTTFRPPISSTPHQSLQRNRDKRLQRISGDVNRGAEALTLDAIKSSIRFQKCVAEACVKAIDGIKQPGDHKVIDIFLLLILHSTNRKKPVESLVRNKIRAGGITEVLLQDIFTNHNEVLREFSPSILSLAEVLLRSPEPAVSYIACTLYTKAFVAFDSFCQQEIVGNLVTHIGSGFESEIDHSLDILSDLVEHYLTKMAPFAIFVKGVLDYLDNLSVMQIRKLYSMLSILAFRNPNDGGMIQDDLHIIIRKQLSNNSPKYKRMGIIGAIMIVKSIAYNSNNGQSGLTEESYKQVVALLNLVRTSINRIPEAAALFMDELANVIQKGCLDPKVEVCVAVLLLLTLSNHAPINADHSPYSLEPQNGSYVGSHSAYEHYLFAQKSGYMLPNNQQLKSPMFDTQGMYEMQSPATMSDPSMSPSPPPPPRIYKPCVVCSDKSSGYHYGVSSCEGCKGFFRRSVQKNMQYTCHKDKNCVINKVTRNRCQYCRLQKCFATGMSKEAVRNDRNKKKVKRPEEFTQSEELTDDEQLMLQEILDAHNDTFHKQSETSLSRVPVIKTNGVDAEKAEDKEGEEKGKIEKIMLWEKVTELSSKGIIKIVEFAKRIPGFATLSTSDQITLLKAACLEIMILRLSSRYDVDKDVLCFNDGITLDRQQLRNGGFGSLTDTIFTFASSLKSMETDSLEYAALSAVCLVSNDRSGLEDPVKIEHLQEPILEALKHYIRQRRKESPHVFAKMIMKLTDLRSISVKGAERVLHLRLEMPDELPPLIIEMLDRTENVCIP
;
A
#
# COMPACT_ATOMS: atom_id res chain seq x y z
N MET A 1 74.82 47.85 19.51
CA MET A 1 74.12 47.90 18.19
C MET A 1 73.12 46.77 17.94
N LYS A 2 73.47 45.48 18.15
CA LYS A 2 72.52 44.35 17.98
C LYS A 2 71.31 44.39 18.93
N GLU A 3 71.49 44.93 20.13
CA GLU A 3 70.44 45.02 21.16
C GLU A 3 69.42 46.16 20.91
N ASN A 4 69.88 47.31 20.40
CA ASN A 4 69.00 48.38 19.91
C ASN A 4 68.22 47.97 18.65
N LYS A 5 68.76 47.07 17.82
CA LYS A 5 68.07 46.51 16.66
C LYS A 5 66.96 45.53 17.07
N ARG A 6 67.18 44.73 18.12
CA ARG A 6 66.17 43.85 18.74
C ARG A 6 65.05 44.64 19.44
N LYS A 7 65.37 45.67 20.21
CA LYS A 7 64.36 46.54 20.86
C LYS A 7 63.54 47.36 19.85
N LYS A 8 64.15 47.88 18.78
CA LYS A 8 63.42 48.54 17.67
C LYS A 8 62.52 47.57 16.91
N ASN A 9 62.94 46.33 16.68
CA ASN A 9 62.11 45.33 15.99
C ASN A 9 60.96 44.83 16.87
N ALA A 10 61.16 44.67 18.18
CA ALA A 10 60.09 44.32 19.12
C ALA A 10 59.07 45.46 19.30
N PHE A 11 59.53 46.72 19.32
CA PHE A 11 58.64 47.89 19.34
C PHE A 11 57.88 48.07 18.01
N LYS A 12 58.53 47.79 16.86
CA LYS A 12 57.86 47.75 15.55
C LYS A 12 56.83 46.62 15.44
N CYS A 13 57.10 45.43 15.98
CA CYS A 13 56.13 44.32 15.99
C CYS A 13 54.92 44.64 16.86
N ASN A 14 55.11 45.15 18.08
CA ASN A 14 54.01 45.59 18.95
C ASN A 14 53.20 46.76 18.37
N LEU A 15 53.85 47.68 17.66
CA LEU A 15 53.17 48.80 16.99
C LEU A 15 52.42 48.33 15.74
N LEU A 16 52.99 47.37 14.98
CA LEU A 16 52.34 46.73 13.83
C LEU A 16 51.16 45.87 14.26
N GLU A 17 51.24 45.13 15.38
CA GLU A 17 50.11 44.40 15.98
C GLU A 17 49.00 45.36 16.44
N LYS A 18 49.35 46.49 17.09
CA LYS A 18 48.37 47.50 17.51
C LYS A 18 47.75 48.27 16.33
N LEU A 19 48.52 48.57 15.28
CA LEU A 19 47.96 49.13 14.05
C LEU A 19 47.11 48.10 13.29
N HIS A 20 47.49 46.82 13.29
CA HIS A 20 46.69 45.74 12.71
C HIS A 20 45.35 45.59 13.43
N LEU A 21 45.34 45.57 14.76
CA LEU A 21 44.11 45.45 15.55
C LEU A 21 43.14 46.62 15.28
N LYS A 22 43.66 47.86 15.20
CA LYS A 22 42.84 49.04 14.87
C LYS A 22 42.23 48.98 13.47
N VAL A 23 43.00 48.52 12.48
CA VAL A 23 42.50 48.37 11.10
C VAL A 23 41.45 47.26 11.00
N LEU A 24 41.58 46.19 11.80
CA LEU A 24 40.57 45.12 11.87
C LEU A 24 39.28 45.63 12.51
N ASP A 25 39.36 46.44 13.57
CA ASP A 25 38.19 47.09 14.19
C ASP A 25 37.50 48.04 13.21
N GLU A 26 38.27 48.91 12.56
CA GLU A 26 37.77 49.85 11.55
C GLU A 26 37.13 49.12 10.34
N PHE A 27 37.67 47.95 9.96
CA PHE A 27 37.07 47.12 8.92
C PHE A 27 35.73 46.53 9.34
N VAL A 28 35.62 45.98 10.55
CA VAL A 28 34.35 45.39 11.04
C VAL A 28 33.30 46.48 11.24
N GLU A 29 33.66 47.63 11.80
CA GLU A 29 32.78 48.80 11.94
C GLU A 29 32.30 49.30 10.57
N GLY A 30 33.21 49.44 9.61
CA GLY A 30 32.85 49.84 8.24
C GLY A 30 31.99 48.80 7.52
N PHE A 31 32.21 47.51 7.77
CA PHE A 31 31.36 46.44 7.24
C PHE A 31 29.97 46.45 7.87
N GLN A 32 29.87 46.71 9.18
CA GLN A 32 28.61 46.88 9.90
C GLN A 32 27.78 48.02 9.30
N GLU A 33 28.39 49.19 9.07
CA GLU A 33 27.73 50.32 8.39
C GLU A 33 27.32 49.97 6.96
N TYR A 34 28.13 49.16 6.24
CA TYR A 34 27.82 48.73 4.88
C TYR A 34 26.57 47.85 4.81
N ILE A 35 26.38 46.94 5.78
CA ILE A 35 25.24 46.00 5.83
C ILE A 35 23.97 46.57 6.49
N GLU A 36 24.00 47.84 6.95
CA GLU A 36 22.77 48.56 7.35
C GLU A 36 21.77 48.68 6.19
N ASP A 37 22.26 48.75 4.95
CA ASP A 37 21.43 48.68 3.76
C ASP A 37 21.03 47.22 3.49
N GLN A 38 19.73 46.95 3.55
CA GLN A 38 19.17 45.60 3.43
C GLN A 38 19.51 44.92 2.08
N LYS A 39 19.65 45.70 0.99
CA LYS A 39 20.04 45.17 -0.32
C LYS A 39 21.52 44.81 -0.35
N ARG A 40 22.37 45.60 0.31
CA ARG A 40 23.81 45.28 0.47
C ARG A 40 24.01 44.06 1.37
N LEU A 41 23.25 43.94 2.45
CA LEU A 41 23.24 42.75 3.28
C LEU A 41 22.84 41.52 2.47
N HIS A 42 21.71 41.57 1.77
CA HIS A 42 21.26 40.50 0.88
C HIS A 42 22.34 40.09 -0.13
N ASN A 43 22.92 41.05 -0.84
CA ASN A 43 23.97 40.80 -1.82
C ASN A 43 25.26 40.21 -1.21
N SER A 44 25.50 40.46 0.07
CA SER A 44 26.65 39.90 0.80
C SER A 44 26.43 38.45 1.24
N LEU A 45 25.18 37.99 1.29
CA LEU A 45 24.76 36.65 1.73
C LEU A 45 24.54 35.68 0.56
N VAL A 46 24.37 36.16 -0.67
CA VAL A 46 24.22 35.34 -1.87
C VAL A 46 25.57 34.93 -2.50
N PRO A 47 25.64 33.79 -3.22
CA PRO A 47 26.87 33.32 -3.85
C PRO A 47 27.52 34.36 -4.75
N THR A 48 28.86 34.42 -4.74
CA THR A 48 29.61 35.33 -5.62
C THR A 48 29.96 34.66 -6.95
N PHE A 49 30.21 35.46 -7.98
CA PHE A 49 30.57 34.98 -9.33
C PHE A 49 32.01 35.32 -9.66
N THR A 50 32.72 34.37 -10.26
CA THR A 50 34.09 34.62 -10.72
C THR A 50 34.09 35.30 -12.07
N ALA A 51 34.86 36.38 -12.20
CA ALA A 51 35.14 36.99 -13.49
C ALA A 51 35.83 35.98 -14.42
N SER A 52 35.55 36.07 -15.72
CA SER A 52 36.05 35.15 -16.76
C SER A 52 37.58 35.09 -16.90
N GLU A 53 38.30 36.02 -16.26
CA GLU A 53 39.77 36.17 -16.34
C GLU A 53 40.50 35.68 -15.07
N CYS A 54 39.81 35.00 -14.14
CA CYS A 54 40.40 34.61 -12.86
C CYS A 54 41.08 33.23 -12.92
N ASP A 55 42.40 33.20 -13.07
CA ASP A 55 43.21 31.97 -13.11
C ASP A 55 43.25 31.17 -11.78
N SER A 56 42.75 31.74 -10.69
CA SER A 56 42.77 31.14 -9.34
C SER A 56 41.42 30.57 -8.88
N ALA A 57 40.38 30.71 -9.70
CA ALA A 57 39.03 30.27 -9.39
C ALA A 57 38.90 28.74 -9.48
N ARG A 58 38.24 28.12 -8.49
CA ARG A 58 37.92 26.68 -8.50
C ARG A 58 36.64 26.34 -9.28
N SER A 59 35.75 27.33 -9.47
CA SER A 59 34.43 27.20 -10.12
C SER A 59 33.83 28.58 -10.45
N VAL A 60 32.84 28.60 -11.36
CA VAL A 60 32.13 29.84 -11.77
C VAL A 60 31.34 30.48 -10.62
N HIS A 61 30.81 29.65 -9.72
CA HIS A 61 30.16 30.07 -8.48
C HIS A 61 31.11 29.91 -7.29
N GLN A 62 31.17 30.90 -6.42
CA GLN A 62 31.94 30.90 -5.18
C GLN A 62 31.02 31.17 -3.98
N ASP A 63 31.56 30.95 -2.78
CA ASP A 63 30.88 31.29 -1.54
C ASP A 63 30.51 32.78 -1.48
N CYS A 64 29.51 33.13 -0.67
CA CYS A 64 29.10 34.51 -0.49
C CYS A 64 30.21 35.34 0.20
N LEU A 65 30.13 36.66 0.10
CA LEU A 65 31.10 37.56 0.71
C LEU A 65 31.23 37.31 2.22
N VAL A 66 30.11 37.16 2.92
CA VAL A 66 30.11 36.90 4.37
C VAL A 66 30.84 35.59 4.71
N ARG A 67 30.58 34.51 3.99
CA ARG A 67 31.22 33.20 4.23
C ARG A 67 32.72 33.23 3.94
N LEU A 68 33.14 33.97 2.91
CA LEU A 68 34.56 34.20 2.63
C LEU A 68 35.24 34.99 3.75
N LEU A 69 34.59 36.03 4.29
CA LEU A 69 35.11 36.81 5.42
C LEU A 69 35.14 36.01 6.73
N LEU A 70 34.15 35.13 6.96
CA LEU A 70 34.15 34.20 8.09
C LEU A 70 35.28 33.17 8.01
N GLY A 71 35.84 32.92 6.82
CA GLY A 71 37.06 32.11 6.64
C GLY A 71 38.35 32.81 7.09
N VAL A 72 38.30 34.10 7.48
CA VAL A 72 39.46 34.87 7.93
C VAL A 72 39.54 34.90 9.45
N ASP A 73 40.44 34.08 10.00
CA ASP A 73 40.67 33.91 11.44
C ASP A 73 40.70 35.22 12.26
N LEU A 74 41.37 36.27 11.76
CA LEU A 74 41.59 37.51 12.51
C LEU A 74 40.33 38.35 12.76
N ILE A 75 39.29 38.19 11.92
CA ILE A 75 38.03 38.96 12.01
C ILE A 75 36.83 38.07 12.37
N GLN A 76 36.95 36.74 12.24
CA GLN A 76 35.84 35.79 12.35
C GLN A 76 34.97 36.03 13.57
N THR A 77 35.54 36.02 14.79
CA THR A 77 34.77 36.18 16.04
C THR A 77 33.98 37.49 16.06
N LYS A 78 34.63 38.63 15.76
CA LYS A 78 33.98 39.95 15.77
C LYS A 78 32.88 40.06 14.72
N LEU A 79 33.12 39.49 13.53
CA LEU A 79 32.14 39.45 12.46
C LEU A 79 30.94 38.58 12.83
N MET A 80 31.15 37.41 13.46
CA MET A 80 30.05 36.56 13.95
C MET A 80 29.18 37.29 14.99
N HIS A 81 29.79 38.00 15.95
CA HIS A 81 29.02 38.82 16.90
C HIS A 81 28.20 39.90 16.20
N CYS A 82 28.80 40.65 15.27
CA CYS A 82 28.11 41.67 14.49
C CYS A 82 26.92 41.11 13.72
N LEU A 83 27.09 39.95 13.06
CA LEU A 83 26.03 39.31 12.28
C LEU A 83 24.92 38.74 13.17
N LEU A 84 25.26 38.17 14.34
CA LEU A 84 24.28 37.71 15.32
C LEU A 84 23.48 38.88 15.91
N GLU A 85 24.12 40.02 16.20
CA GLU A 85 23.42 41.22 16.68
C GLU A 85 22.48 41.79 15.63
N LYS A 86 22.87 41.73 14.34
CA LYS A 86 21.99 42.13 13.23
C LYS A 86 20.70 41.30 13.16
N LEU A 87 20.71 40.06 13.65
CA LEU A 87 19.50 39.22 13.69
C LEU A 87 18.40 39.80 14.59
N ALA A 88 18.75 40.55 15.64
CA ALA A 88 17.78 41.16 16.54
C ALA A 88 16.98 42.30 15.91
N GLU A 89 17.47 42.86 14.81
CA GLU A 89 16.80 43.97 14.11
C GLU A 89 15.67 43.48 13.21
N PHE A 90 15.64 42.19 12.83
CA PHE A 90 14.60 41.66 11.97
C PHE A 90 13.28 41.46 12.72
N THR A 91 12.28 42.27 12.36
CA THR A 91 10.93 42.22 12.91
C THR A 91 9.90 41.88 11.83
N GLU A 92 8.66 41.57 12.22
CA GLU A 92 7.61 41.12 11.29
C GLU A 92 7.27 42.15 10.19
N ASP A 93 7.55 43.44 10.41
CA ASP A 93 7.16 44.58 9.58
C ASP A 93 8.24 45.10 8.59
N ASP A 94 9.38 44.40 8.44
CA ASP A 94 10.48 44.91 7.61
C ASP A 94 10.21 44.90 6.10
N GLN A 95 10.81 45.88 5.40
CA GLN A 95 10.81 45.98 3.94
C GLN A 95 11.25 44.66 3.33
N SER A 96 10.34 43.97 2.67
CA SER A 96 10.59 42.62 2.21
C SER A 96 11.29 42.66 0.85
N ILE A 97 12.48 42.05 0.77
CA ILE A 97 13.17 41.83 -0.50
C ILE A 97 12.45 40.68 -1.21
N PHE A 98 12.11 40.87 -2.48
CA PHE A 98 11.50 39.85 -3.32
C PHE A 98 12.45 39.43 -4.44
N GLU A 99 12.67 38.13 -4.59
CA GLU A 99 13.35 37.53 -5.75
C GLU A 99 12.40 36.53 -6.41
N HIS A 100 12.28 36.59 -7.74
CA HIS A 100 11.40 35.71 -8.51
C HIS A 100 9.93 35.64 -8.04
N GLY A 101 9.46 36.66 -7.32
CA GLY A 101 8.08 36.73 -6.79
C GLY A 101 7.91 36.18 -5.37
N GLU A 102 8.97 35.67 -4.73
CA GLU A 102 8.94 35.16 -3.35
C GLU A 102 9.67 36.12 -2.38
N LYS A 103 9.14 36.25 -1.15
CA LYS A 103 9.79 37.01 -0.08
C LYS A 103 11.04 36.28 0.39
N VAL A 104 12.19 36.96 0.32
CA VAL A 104 13.47 36.41 0.76
C VAL A 104 13.53 36.41 2.30
N ASN A 105 13.79 35.25 2.89
CA ASN A 105 14.01 35.12 4.33
C ASN A 105 15.49 35.41 4.66
N ILE A 106 15.79 36.68 4.93
CA ILE A 106 17.14 37.16 5.26
C ILE A 106 17.69 36.51 6.55
N PRO A 107 16.93 36.38 7.66
CA PRO A 107 17.40 35.66 8.84
C PRO A 107 17.90 34.25 8.54
N ARG A 108 17.17 33.48 7.72
CA ARG A 108 17.58 32.14 7.28
C ARG A 108 18.85 32.16 6.42
N LEU A 109 18.97 33.12 5.51
CA LEU A 109 20.18 33.30 4.70
C LEU A 109 21.40 33.71 5.54
N LEU A 110 21.22 34.54 6.57
CA LEU A 110 22.29 34.93 7.48
C LEU A 110 22.73 33.73 8.31
N MET A 111 21.77 33.02 8.92
CA MET A 111 22.05 31.84 9.73
C MET A 111 22.72 30.71 8.94
N SER A 112 22.43 30.56 7.64
CA SER A 112 23.08 29.56 6.80
C SER A 112 24.59 29.79 6.61
N GLN A 113 25.08 31.02 6.81
CA GLN A 113 26.51 31.33 6.67
C GLN A 113 27.37 30.74 7.79
N PHE A 114 26.78 30.47 8.95
CA PHE A 114 27.48 29.85 10.08
C PHE A 114 27.59 28.32 9.94
N ARG A 115 26.78 27.70 9.09
CA ARG A 115 26.71 26.23 8.96
C ARG A 115 28.00 25.67 8.36
N TRP A 116 28.54 24.64 9.01
CA TRP A 116 29.70 23.87 8.52
C TRP A 116 30.93 24.75 8.22
N LEU A 117 31.21 25.76 9.06
CA LEU A 117 32.48 26.46 8.99
C LEU A 117 33.62 25.49 9.35
N ASP A 118 34.72 25.53 8.60
CA ASP A 118 35.86 24.62 8.80
C ASP A 118 36.45 24.69 10.22
N ARG A 119 36.35 25.87 10.85
CA ARG A 119 36.82 26.13 12.20
C ARG A 119 36.11 27.35 12.79
N ILE A 120 35.73 27.27 14.07
CA ILE A 120 35.22 28.39 14.86
C ILE A 120 36.25 28.72 15.95
N LEU A 121 36.77 29.94 15.97
CA LEU A 121 37.87 30.29 16.88
C LEU A 121 37.44 30.47 18.35
N ALA A 122 36.22 30.95 18.58
CA ALA A 122 35.66 31.22 19.90
C ALA A 122 34.34 30.46 20.08
N GLY A 123 34.35 29.15 19.83
CA GLY A 123 33.13 28.31 19.78
C GLY A 123 32.21 28.47 20.99
N LYS A 124 32.77 28.47 22.21
CA LYS A 124 32.02 28.70 23.44
C LYS A 124 31.34 30.07 23.53
N GLU A 125 32.09 31.14 23.27
CA GLU A 125 31.58 32.53 23.32
C GLU A 125 30.45 32.74 22.27
N ILE A 126 30.64 32.20 21.06
CA ILE A 126 29.63 32.24 20.01
C ILE A 126 28.38 31.45 20.40
N THR A 127 28.56 30.27 21.01
CA THR A 127 27.44 29.43 21.45
C THR A 127 26.63 30.12 22.55
N GLU A 128 27.31 30.69 23.56
CA GLU A 128 26.67 31.49 24.62
C GLU A 128 25.87 32.65 24.04
N LYS A 129 26.46 33.38 23.07
CA LYS A 129 25.75 34.48 22.37
C LYS A 129 24.55 33.96 21.58
N MET A 130 24.65 32.85 20.84
CA MET A 130 23.52 32.29 20.09
C MET A 130 22.37 31.89 21.02
N VAL A 131 22.67 31.28 22.17
CA VAL A 131 21.66 30.92 23.18
C VAL A 131 21.04 32.17 23.81
N GLU A 132 21.82 33.21 24.11
CA GLU A 132 21.32 34.50 24.57
C GLU A 132 20.37 35.14 23.54
N MET A 133 20.76 35.11 22.25
CA MET A 133 19.95 35.67 21.15
C MET A 133 18.58 35.00 21.06
N ILE A 134 18.47 33.68 21.27
CA ILE A 134 17.17 32.98 21.30
C ILE A 134 16.22 33.64 22.31
N GLY A 135 16.70 34.14 23.44
CA GLY A 135 15.86 34.78 24.46
C GLY A 135 15.30 36.16 24.08
N ILE A 136 15.84 36.82 23.06
CA ILE A 136 15.54 38.24 22.76
C ILE A 136 14.98 38.48 21.35
N VAL A 137 15.14 37.56 20.41
CA VAL A 137 14.65 37.70 19.02
C VAL A 137 13.21 37.23 18.83
N THR A 138 12.61 37.55 17.68
CA THR A 138 11.25 37.12 17.29
C THR A 138 11.15 35.61 17.10
N LEU A 139 9.93 35.05 17.20
CA LEU A 139 9.70 33.60 17.09
C LEU A 139 10.23 32.98 15.79
N ASP A 140 10.11 33.69 14.66
CA ASP A 140 10.61 33.19 13.38
C ASP A 140 12.14 33.13 13.36
N VAL A 141 12.82 34.12 13.94
CA VAL A 141 14.28 34.10 14.06
C VAL A 141 14.74 33.05 15.08
N GLN A 142 14.00 32.85 16.18
CA GLN A 142 14.27 31.79 17.16
C GLN A 142 14.29 30.41 16.47
N ARG A 143 13.32 30.12 15.61
CA ARG A 143 13.26 28.85 14.84
C ARG A 143 14.50 28.65 13.97
N GLU A 144 14.93 29.69 13.27
CA GLU A 144 16.11 29.64 12.41
C GLU A 144 17.39 29.41 13.23
N ILE A 145 17.57 30.12 14.35
CA ILE A 145 18.73 29.92 15.24
C ILE A 145 18.75 28.49 15.78
N ILE A 146 17.64 28.01 16.35
CA ILE A 146 17.55 26.67 16.96
C ILE A 146 17.86 25.56 15.95
N SER A 147 17.35 25.69 14.72
CA SER A 147 17.58 24.71 13.65
C SER A 147 19.04 24.65 13.17
N CYS A 148 19.80 25.73 13.35
CA CYS A 148 21.21 25.80 12.94
C CYS A 148 22.17 25.31 14.02
N LEU A 149 21.77 25.25 15.30
CA LEU A 149 22.65 24.90 16.42
C LEU A 149 23.46 23.60 16.19
N PRO A 150 22.89 22.48 15.71
CA PRO A 150 23.66 21.24 15.54
C PRO A 150 24.77 21.32 14.48
N GLU A 151 24.67 22.27 13.55
CA GLU A 151 25.61 22.45 12.43
C GLU A 151 26.68 23.53 12.73
N VAL A 152 26.53 24.25 13.85
CA VAL A 152 27.39 25.39 14.24
C VAL A 152 28.13 25.10 15.55
N VAL A 153 27.47 24.46 16.53
CA VAL A 153 28.01 24.29 17.88
C VAL A 153 28.99 23.11 17.94
N GLU A 154 30.14 23.32 18.57
CA GLU A 154 31.14 22.28 18.81
C GLU A 154 30.64 21.24 19.82
N ASP A 155 31.06 19.97 19.67
CA ASP A 155 30.64 18.84 20.52
C ASP A 155 30.85 19.09 22.03
N SER A 156 31.83 19.93 22.42
CA SER A 156 32.08 20.27 23.84
C SER A 156 30.93 21.05 24.49
N GLU A 157 30.18 21.83 23.69
CA GLU A 157 29.13 22.72 24.19
C GLU A 157 27.72 22.14 24.00
N HIS A 158 27.59 20.94 23.40
CA HIS A 158 26.28 20.30 23.16
C HIS A 158 25.47 20.11 24.44
N GLY A 159 26.14 19.85 25.58
CA GLY A 159 25.47 19.69 26.88
C GLY A 159 24.81 20.98 27.40
N ASP A 160 25.51 22.11 27.28
CA ASP A 160 25.01 23.41 27.72
C ASP A 160 23.85 23.88 26.83
N VAL A 161 23.98 23.68 25.51
CA VAL A 161 22.90 23.97 24.54
C VAL A 161 21.67 23.11 24.80
N ALA A 162 21.84 21.80 25.02
CA ALA A 162 20.70 20.93 25.30
C ALA A 162 19.98 21.30 26.60
N THR A 163 20.71 21.76 27.60
CA THR A 163 20.13 22.27 28.86
C THR A 163 19.29 23.53 28.61
N ALA A 164 19.81 24.48 27.84
CA ALA A 164 19.09 25.70 27.48
C ALA A 164 17.83 25.41 26.64
N LEU A 165 17.93 24.53 25.64
CA LEU A 165 16.79 24.13 24.80
C LEU A 165 15.72 23.36 25.59
N ARG A 166 16.12 22.50 26.52
CA ARG A 166 15.20 21.80 27.44
C ARG A 166 14.43 22.79 28.32
N ASP A 167 15.12 23.77 28.88
CA ASP A 167 14.49 24.77 29.75
C ASP A 167 13.54 25.66 28.94
N LEU A 168 13.91 26.01 27.70
CA LEU A 168 13.03 26.74 26.77
C LEU A 168 11.77 25.95 26.40
N LEU A 169 11.89 24.64 26.16
CA LEU A 169 10.77 23.76 25.84
C LEU A 169 9.69 23.77 26.93
N SER A 170 10.08 23.92 28.19
CA SER A 170 9.13 23.95 29.30
C SER A 170 8.28 25.23 29.38
N HIS A 171 8.68 26.29 28.69
CA HIS A 171 8.02 27.59 28.72
C HIS A 171 7.37 28.00 27.39
N ASN A 172 7.78 27.41 26.27
CA ASN A 172 7.33 27.81 24.93
C ASN A 172 6.96 26.62 24.05
N THR A 173 5.66 26.35 23.93
CA THR A 173 5.11 25.25 23.13
C THR A 173 5.28 25.48 21.62
N GLN A 174 5.34 26.72 21.15
CA GLN A 174 5.45 27.03 19.71
C GLN A 174 6.80 26.68 19.09
N LEU A 175 7.80 26.37 19.92
CA LEU A 175 9.14 25.98 19.53
C LEU A 175 9.40 24.47 19.71
N THR A 176 8.38 23.67 20.06
CA THR A 176 8.54 22.23 20.34
C THR A 176 9.23 21.51 19.19
N VAL A 177 8.73 21.65 17.96
CA VAL A 177 9.27 20.95 16.78
C VAL A 177 10.75 21.29 16.50
N PRO A 178 11.16 22.56 16.33
CA PRO A 178 12.55 22.90 16.06
C PRO A 178 13.49 22.53 17.23
N ILE A 179 13.03 22.64 18.48
CA ILE A 179 13.81 22.22 19.65
C ILE A 179 14.08 20.71 19.61
N LEU A 180 13.05 19.89 19.38
CA LEU A 180 13.20 18.44 19.34
C LEU A 180 14.07 17.96 18.18
N ASP A 181 13.96 18.60 17.00
CA ASP A 181 14.82 18.30 15.85
C ASP A 181 16.28 18.66 16.15
N SER A 182 16.53 19.80 16.79
CA SER A 182 17.87 20.21 17.21
C SER A 182 18.44 19.21 18.24
N LEU A 183 17.70 18.90 19.31
CA LEU A 183 18.09 17.95 20.35
C LEU A 183 18.38 16.54 19.81
N ALA A 184 17.65 16.09 18.79
CA ALA A 184 17.87 14.79 18.16
C ALA A 184 19.21 14.69 17.41
N ASN A 185 19.77 15.83 17.00
CA ASN A 185 21.01 15.92 16.24
C ASN A 185 22.23 16.34 17.08
N LEU A 186 22.05 16.65 18.37
CA LEU A 186 23.14 16.92 19.32
C LEU A 186 23.68 15.62 19.94
N ASN A 187 24.97 15.62 20.27
CA ASN A 187 25.64 14.48 20.90
C ASN A 187 25.57 14.58 22.43
N LEU A 188 24.53 13.98 23.02
CA LEU A 188 24.25 14.10 24.45
C LEU A 188 24.73 12.88 25.26
N THR A 189 25.13 13.13 26.51
CA THR A 189 25.38 12.04 27.48
C THR A 189 24.07 11.32 27.80
N SER A 190 24.15 10.04 28.18
CA SER A 190 22.95 9.25 28.50
C SER A 190 22.13 9.82 29.67
N GLU A 191 22.80 10.46 30.62
CA GLU A 191 22.16 11.11 31.77
C GLU A 191 21.35 12.33 31.32
N LEU A 192 21.97 13.23 30.56
CA LEU A 192 21.30 14.43 30.06
C LEU A 192 20.18 14.09 29.08
N LEU A 193 20.37 13.10 28.20
CA LEU A 193 19.32 12.64 27.29
C LEU A 193 18.11 12.10 28.07
N ALA A 194 18.33 11.42 29.20
CA ALA A 194 17.24 10.95 30.07
C ALA A 194 16.48 12.12 30.73
N GLU A 195 17.17 13.17 31.17
CA GLU A 195 16.55 14.39 31.71
C GLU A 195 15.72 15.14 30.66
N VAL A 196 16.28 15.31 29.46
CA VAL A 196 15.58 15.92 28.30
C VAL A 196 14.32 15.10 27.98
N ARG A 197 14.46 13.78 27.83
CA ARG A 197 13.35 12.87 27.56
C ARG A 197 12.27 12.95 28.65
N GLY A 198 12.66 13.02 29.92
CA GLY A 198 11.72 13.21 31.04
C GLY A 198 10.97 14.54 30.99
N THR A 199 11.58 15.59 30.45
CA THR A 199 10.93 16.90 30.24
C THR A 199 9.95 16.85 29.06
N VAL A 200 10.37 16.29 27.93
CA VAL A 200 9.51 16.08 26.74
C VAL A 200 8.32 15.19 27.06
N LEU A 201 8.49 14.19 27.92
CA LEU A 201 7.40 13.32 28.33
C LEU A 201 6.31 14.09 29.10
N LYS A 202 6.69 15.09 29.91
CA LYS A 202 5.73 15.93 30.65
C LYS A 202 4.92 16.85 29.74
N THR A 203 5.46 17.23 28.58
CA THR A 203 4.74 18.09 27.62
C THR A 203 3.72 17.31 26.78
N LEU A 204 3.81 15.97 26.75
CA LEU A 204 2.95 15.12 25.92
C LEU A 204 1.45 15.28 26.20
N HIS A 205 1.04 15.53 27.45
CA HIS A 205 -0.38 15.66 27.80
C HIS A 205 -1.02 16.95 27.26
N SER A 206 -0.21 17.99 27.05
CA SER A 206 -0.64 19.34 26.64
C SER A 206 -0.25 19.67 25.20
N ALA A 207 0.40 18.73 24.51
CA ALA A 207 0.86 18.89 23.15
C ALA A 207 -0.33 19.00 22.18
N GLU A 208 -0.17 19.83 21.15
CA GLU A 208 -1.14 19.89 20.07
C GLU A 208 -1.05 18.63 19.20
N VAL A 209 -2.16 18.27 18.56
CA VAL A 209 -2.27 17.03 17.79
C VAL A 209 -1.22 16.96 16.67
N GLU A 210 -0.87 18.11 16.08
CA GLU A 210 0.13 18.25 15.01
C GLU A 210 1.57 18.01 15.50
N GLU A 211 1.84 18.19 16.79
CA GLU A 211 3.17 18.02 17.39
C GLU A 211 3.44 16.57 17.83
N LEU A 212 2.38 15.80 18.08
CA LEU A 212 2.47 14.42 18.58
C LEU A 212 3.38 13.51 17.74
N PRO A 213 3.35 13.51 16.39
CA PRO A 213 4.25 12.66 15.61
C PRO A 213 5.74 12.92 15.90
N VAL A 214 6.12 14.19 16.05
CA VAL A 214 7.52 14.60 16.29
C VAL A 214 7.93 14.26 17.73
N ILE A 215 7.07 14.56 18.70
CA ILE A 215 7.28 14.23 20.12
C ILE A 215 7.45 12.73 20.31
N ILE A 216 6.51 11.93 19.78
CA ILE A 216 6.55 10.47 19.90
C ILE A 216 7.77 9.89 19.20
N LYS A 217 8.14 10.41 18.02
CA LYS A 217 9.35 9.99 17.32
C LYS A 217 10.60 10.25 18.16
N PHE A 218 10.75 11.43 18.73
CA PHE A 218 11.89 11.76 19.60
C PHE A 218 11.93 10.86 20.84
N LEU A 219 10.81 10.72 21.55
CA LEU A 219 10.71 9.90 22.77
C LEU A 219 11.08 8.45 22.49
N LEU A 220 10.59 7.86 21.40
CA LEU A 220 10.89 6.47 21.08
C LEU A 220 12.30 6.27 20.50
N GLN A 221 12.84 7.25 19.77
CA GLN A 221 14.18 7.13 19.20
C GLN A 221 15.31 7.34 20.22
N SER A 222 15.06 8.12 21.26
CA SER A 222 16.02 8.45 22.35
C SER A 222 16.06 7.43 23.50
N VAL A 223 15.37 6.30 23.35
CA VAL A 223 15.24 5.27 24.40
C VAL A 223 16.38 4.25 24.38
N ASN A 224 16.79 3.81 25.57
CA ASN A 224 17.73 2.70 25.77
C ASN A 224 17.00 1.44 26.28
N ASN A 225 17.70 0.30 26.42
CA ASN A 225 17.10 -0.97 26.85
C ASN A 225 16.53 -0.97 28.28
N GLN A 226 17.04 -0.12 29.17
CA GLN A 226 16.66 -0.08 30.59
C GLN A 226 15.34 0.68 30.76
N ASP A 227 15.20 1.80 30.06
CA ASP A 227 14.10 2.75 30.28
C ASP A 227 12.94 2.53 29.29
N ALA A 228 13.11 1.68 28.27
CA ALA A 228 12.13 1.50 27.20
C ALA A 228 10.72 1.15 27.68
N VAL A 229 10.61 0.26 28.68
CA VAL A 229 9.31 -0.18 29.21
C VAL A 229 8.59 0.97 29.90
N GLU A 230 9.32 1.76 30.69
CA GLU A 230 8.77 2.92 31.41
C GLU A 230 8.28 3.98 30.42
N VAL A 231 9.13 4.37 29.45
CA VAL A 231 8.78 5.39 28.45
C VAL A 231 7.58 4.98 27.60
N VAL A 232 7.54 3.73 27.13
CA VAL A 232 6.38 3.23 26.36
C VAL A 232 5.11 3.19 27.22
N SER A 233 5.22 2.83 28.50
CA SER A 233 4.08 2.81 29.43
C SER A 233 3.55 4.21 29.70
N GLU A 234 4.43 5.19 29.86
CA GLU A 234 4.09 6.61 30.01
C GLU A 234 3.45 7.19 28.75
N ILE A 235 4.00 6.91 27.57
CA ILE A 235 3.36 7.31 26.28
C ILE A 235 1.94 6.76 26.22
N ARG A 236 1.74 5.48 26.54
CA ARG A 236 0.42 4.85 26.57
C ARG A 236 -0.52 5.46 27.62
N ALA A 237 0.02 5.84 28.77
CA ALA A 237 -0.77 6.46 29.84
C ALA A 237 -1.32 7.82 29.41
N ASN A 238 -0.47 8.64 28.75
CA ASN A 238 -0.78 10.02 28.36
C ASN A 238 -1.45 10.15 26.98
N LEU A 239 -1.31 9.16 26.09
CA LEU A 239 -1.89 9.20 24.74
C LEU A 239 -3.13 8.30 24.65
N ASP A 240 -4.32 8.91 24.60
CA ASP A 240 -5.58 8.21 24.42
C ASP A 240 -6.24 8.57 23.09
N PHE A 241 -6.07 7.67 22.11
CA PHE A 241 -6.56 7.85 20.74
C PHE A 241 -8.07 8.12 20.68
N SER A 242 -8.87 7.55 21.58
CA SER A 242 -10.33 7.74 21.62
C SER A 242 -10.73 9.19 21.93
N THR A 243 -9.87 9.94 22.62
CA THR A 243 -10.10 11.35 22.96
C THR A 243 -9.25 12.32 22.15
N THR A 244 -7.99 11.98 21.87
CA THR A 244 -6.99 12.89 21.31
C THR A 244 -7.29 13.30 19.87
N PHE A 245 -7.73 12.38 19.03
CA PHE A 245 -7.95 12.63 17.59
C PHE A 245 -9.42 12.89 17.22
N ARG A 246 -10.32 12.97 18.22
CA ARG A 246 -11.75 13.13 17.98
C ARG A 246 -12.07 14.54 17.48
N PRO A 247 -12.87 14.70 16.41
CA PRO A 247 -13.31 16.03 15.99
C PRO A 247 -14.18 16.67 17.08
N PRO A 248 -14.04 17.98 17.35
CA PRO A 248 -14.80 18.66 18.40
C PRO A 248 -16.31 18.61 18.11
N ILE A 249 -17.08 18.00 19.01
CA ILE A 249 -18.54 17.94 18.92
C ILE A 249 -19.08 19.30 19.36
N SER A 250 -19.68 20.08 18.44
CA SER A 250 -20.41 21.30 18.82
C SER A 250 -21.73 20.92 19.49
N SER A 251 -21.72 20.88 20.83
CA SER A 251 -22.91 20.77 21.66
C SER A 251 -23.55 22.15 21.86
N THR A 252 -24.25 22.67 20.84
CA THR A 252 -25.31 23.69 21.05
C THR A 252 -26.31 23.64 19.89
N PRO A 253 -27.58 23.25 20.15
CA PRO A 253 -28.60 23.19 19.12
C PRO A 253 -29.35 24.53 19.04
N HIS A 254 -28.72 25.63 18.60
CA HIS A 254 -29.48 26.81 18.16
C HIS A 254 -28.69 27.73 17.22
N GLN A 255 -29.32 28.03 16.08
CA GLN A 255 -29.10 29.12 15.11
C GLN A 255 -28.66 28.68 13.70
N SER A 256 -29.63 28.74 12.79
CA SER A 256 -29.67 28.11 11.48
C SER A 256 -29.23 29.01 10.32
N LEU A 257 -28.12 29.75 10.46
CA LEU A 257 -27.51 30.52 9.34
C LEU A 257 -25.97 30.47 9.24
N GLN A 258 -25.24 29.77 10.13
CA GLN A 258 -23.77 29.60 10.06
C GLN A 258 -23.28 28.22 9.58
N ARG A 259 -24.23 27.30 9.29
CA ARG A 259 -24.00 25.86 9.03
C ARG A 259 -23.01 25.50 7.91
N ASN A 260 -22.73 26.39 6.95
CA ASN A 260 -21.82 26.08 5.83
C ASN A 260 -20.36 26.45 6.13
N ARG A 261 -20.11 27.44 7.00
CA ARG A 261 -18.74 27.84 7.39
C ARG A 261 -18.20 26.87 8.45
N ASP A 262 -19.05 26.50 9.42
CA ASP A 262 -18.71 25.53 10.48
C ASP A 262 -18.48 24.12 9.93
N LYS A 263 -19.26 23.69 8.92
CA LYS A 263 -19.03 22.39 8.25
C LYS A 263 -17.71 22.34 7.48
N ARG A 264 -17.25 23.47 6.92
CA ARG A 264 -15.96 23.54 6.20
C ARG A 264 -14.79 23.51 7.19
N LEU A 265 -14.88 24.28 8.28
CA LEU A 265 -13.90 24.26 9.36
C LEU A 265 -13.84 22.90 10.08
N GLN A 266 -14.99 22.24 10.32
CA GLN A 266 -15.03 20.88 10.88
C GLN A 266 -14.43 19.82 9.95
N ARG A 267 -14.58 19.96 8.62
CA ARG A 267 -13.90 19.06 7.66
C ARG A 267 -12.39 19.28 7.66
N ILE A 268 -11.94 20.53 7.68
CA ILE A 268 -10.50 20.87 7.73
C ILE A 268 -9.87 20.35 9.03
N SER A 269 -10.47 20.61 10.20
CA SER A 269 -9.97 20.06 11.48
C SER A 269 -10.06 18.53 11.53
N GLY A 270 -11.06 17.92 10.87
CA GLY A 270 -11.15 16.47 10.72
C GLY A 270 -10.00 15.88 9.91
N ASP A 271 -9.66 16.49 8.77
CA ASP A 271 -8.55 16.05 7.91
C ASP A 271 -7.18 16.24 8.57
N VAL A 272 -6.98 17.34 9.30
CA VAL A 272 -5.76 17.59 10.07
C VAL A 272 -5.57 16.54 11.17
N ASN A 273 -6.60 16.27 11.98
CA ASN A 273 -6.53 15.26 13.03
C ASN A 273 -6.26 13.86 12.46
N ARG A 274 -6.85 13.52 11.32
CA ARG A 274 -6.61 12.23 10.64
C ARG A 274 -5.18 12.10 10.15
N GLY A 275 -4.63 13.15 9.53
CA GLY A 275 -3.24 13.18 9.09
C GLY A 275 -2.27 13.03 10.26
N ALA A 276 -2.52 13.74 11.35
CA ALA A 276 -1.70 13.66 12.56
C ALA A 276 -1.79 12.28 13.25
N GLU A 277 -2.96 11.65 13.26
CA GLU A 277 -3.14 10.28 13.77
C GLU A 277 -2.27 9.27 12.99
N ALA A 278 -2.36 9.31 11.65
CA ALA A 278 -1.58 8.44 10.77
C ALA A 278 -0.07 8.65 10.97
N LEU A 279 0.38 9.90 10.99
CA LEU A 279 1.80 10.24 11.21
C LEU A 279 2.29 9.82 12.60
N THR A 280 1.44 9.91 13.63
CA THR A 280 1.76 9.44 14.99
C THR A 280 1.95 7.92 15.00
N LEU A 281 1.05 7.17 14.36
CA LEU A 281 1.17 5.72 14.25
C LEU A 281 2.38 5.30 13.41
N ASP A 282 2.73 6.05 12.36
CA ASP A 282 3.93 5.82 11.56
C ASP A 282 5.22 6.09 12.35
N ALA A 283 5.25 7.11 13.20
CA ALA A 283 6.37 7.35 14.11
C ALA A 283 6.59 6.15 15.06
N ILE A 284 5.50 5.60 15.61
CA ILE A 284 5.53 4.41 16.48
C ILE A 284 5.98 3.17 15.67
N LYS A 285 5.39 2.93 14.51
CA LYS A 285 5.68 1.80 13.61
C LYS A 285 7.12 1.80 13.14
N SER A 286 7.64 2.94 12.74
CA SER A 286 9.05 3.12 12.38
C SER A 286 9.96 2.78 13.56
N SER A 287 9.66 3.31 14.76
CA SER A 287 10.45 3.04 15.96
C SER A 287 10.45 1.56 16.35
N ILE A 288 9.30 0.89 16.32
CA ILE A 288 9.18 -0.57 16.57
C ILE A 288 9.95 -1.38 15.53
N ARG A 289 9.92 -0.96 14.26
CA ARG A 289 10.59 -1.65 13.15
C ARG A 289 12.12 -1.60 13.27
N PHE A 290 12.67 -0.45 13.65
CA PHE A 290 14.12 -0.24 13.69
C PHE A 290 14.75 -0.49 15.07
N GLN A 291 13.99 -0.36 16.16
CA GLN A 291 14.50 -0.55 17.53
C GLN A 291 13.85 -1.76 18.22
N LYS A 292 14.64 -2.82 18.40
CA LYS A 292 14.17 -4.08 19.00
C LYS A 292 13.66 -3.90 20.44
N CYS A 293 14.29 -3.01 21.21
CA CYS A 293 13.96 -2.73 22.60
C CYS A 293 12.58 -2.09 22.75
N VAL A 294 12.23 -1.15 21.88
CA VAL A 294 10.90 -0.52 21.83
C VAL A 294 9.83 -1.58 21.56
N ALA A 295 10.06 -2.44 20.57
CA ALA A 295 9.12 -3.53 20.27
C ALA A 295 8.92 -4.51 21.45
N GLU A 296 9.98 -4.85 22.19
CA GLU A 296 9.88 -5.67 23.40
C GLU A 296 9.20 -4.93 24.56
N ALA A 297 9.42 -3.62 24.67
CA ALA A 297 8.77 -2.76 25.65
C ALA A 297 7.26 -2.65 25.40
N CYS A 298 6.81 -2.47 24.16
CA CYS A 298 5.38 -2.46 23.82
C CYS A 298 4.69 -3.78 24.22
N VAL A 299 5.32 -4.93 23.96
CA VAL A 299 4.78 -6.23 24.38
C VAL A 299 4.66 -6.31 25.90
N LYS A 300 5.71 -5.91 26.64
CA LYS A 300 5.71 -5.91 28.11
C LYS A 300 4.70 -4.94 28.71
N ALA A 301 4.57 -3.75 28.13
CA ALA A 301 3.62 -2.73 28.59
C ALA A 301 2.17 -3.24 28.48
N ILE A 302 1.82 -3.88 27.35
CA ILE A 302 0.49 -4.46 27.15
C ILE A 302 0.28 -5.69 28.04
N ASP A 303 1.27 -6.57 28.15
CA ASP A 303 1.18 -7.76 29.01
C ASP A 303 1.04 -7.39 30.50
N GLY A 304 1.66 -6.30 30.94
CA GLY A 304 1.59 -5.78 32.30
C GLY A 304 0.21 -5.25 32.75
N ILE A 305 -0.72 -5.01 31.82
CA ILE A 305 -2.07 -4.52 32.15
C ILE A 305 -2.86 -5.61 32.87
N LYS A 306 -3.28 -5.32 34.11
CA LYS A 306 -4.02 -6.26 34.97
C LYS A 306 -5.52 -6.05 34.96
N GLN A 307 -5.99 -4.80 34.90
CA GLN A 307 -7.42 -4.51 34.90
C GLN A 307 -7.96 -4.52 33.46
N PRO A 308 -9.04 -5.26 33.17
CA PRO A 308 -9.58 -5.35 31.81
C PRO A 308 -10.00 -4.00 31.22
N GLY A 309 -10.53 -3.10 32.06
CA GLY A 309 -10.98 -1.77 31.65
C GLY A 309 -9.87 -0.77 31.34
N ASP A 310 -8.61 -1.09 31.63
CA ASP A 310 -7.49 -0.18 31.38
C ASP A 310 -7.00 -0.27 29.92
N HIS A 311 -7.50 -1.22 29.13
CA HIS A 311 -7.16 -1.35 27.72
C HIS A 311 -7.75 -0.21 26.88
N LYS A 312 -6.93 0.41 26.02
CA LYS A 312 -7.26 1.58 25.18
C LYS A 312 -7.10 1.27 23.69
N VAL A 313 -7.61 2.13 22.81
CA VAL A 313 -7.49 1.98 21.34
C VAL A 313 -6.02 1.87 20.90
N ILE A 314 -5.10 2.61 21.53
CA ILE A 314 -3.66 2.53 21.25
C ILE A 314 -3.11 1.11 21.44
N ASP A 315 -3.65 0.30 22.35
CA ASP A 315 -3.18 -1.08 22.55
C ASP A 315 -3.44 -1.94 21.33
N ILE A 316 -4.60 -1.77 20.69
CA ILE A 316 -4.95 -2.49 19.47
C ILE A 316 -4.01 -2.08 18.34
N PHE A 317 -3.75 -0.78 18.17
CA PHE A 317 -2.78 -0.30 17.17
C PHE A 317 -1.38 -0.84 17.42
N LEU A 318 -0.89 -0.82 18.67
CA LEU A 318 0.41 -1.39 19.02
C LEU A 318 0.48 -2.89 18.71
N LEU A 319 -0.58 -3.65 19.01
CA LEU A 319 -0.66 -5.08 18.68
C LEU A 319 -0.63 -5.30 17.15
N LEU A 320 -1.36 -4.50 16.36
CA LEU A 320 -1.38 -4.59 14.91
C LEU A 320 -0.03 -4.20 14.28
N ILE A 321 0.63 -3.16 14.80
CA ILE A 321 1.98 -2.76 14.40
C ILE A 321 2.99 -3.87 14.73
N LEU A 322 2.95 -4.44 15.94
CA LEU A 322 3.82 -5.56 16.32
C LEU A 322 3.56 -6.81 15.45
N HIS A 323 2.30 -7.09 15.13
CA HIS A 323 1.92 -8.20 14.26
C HIS A 323 2.47 -8.02 12.84
N SER A 324 2.36 -6.82 12.27
CA SER A 324 2.87 -6.51 10.92
C SER A 324 4.41 -6.50 10.83
N THR A 325 5.12 -6.31 11.94
CA THR A 325 6.60 -6.18 12.00
C THR A 325 7.33 -7.49 12.32
N ASN A 326 6.86 -8.64 11.81
CA ASN A 326 7.44 -9.98 11.98
C ASN A 326 7.40 -10.57 13.41
N ARG A 327 6.53 -10.08 14.31
CA ARG A 327 6.34 -10.66 15.66
C ARG A 327 4.97 -11.34 15.84
N LYS A 328 4.45 -11.98 14.78
CA LYS A 328 3.11 -12.56 14.73
C LYS A 328 2.77 -13.51 15.90
N LYS A 329 3.50 -14.62 16.07
CA LYS A 329 3.17 -15.66 17.07
C LYS A 329 3.13 -15.15 18.53
N PRO A 330 4.13 -14.39 19.03
CA PRO A 330 4.04 -13.80 20.37
C PRO A 330 2.83 -12.89 20.54
N VAL A 331 2.53 -12.07 19.53
CA VAL A 331 1.38 -11.16 19.55
C VAL A 331 0.06 -11.93 19.54
N GLU A 332 -0.10 -12.93 18.68
CA GLU A 332 -1.29 -13.80 18.66
C GLU A 332 -1.53 -14.48 20.02
N SER A 333 -0.45 -14.93 20.69
CA SER A 333 -0.54 -15.49 22.03
C SER A 333 -0.98 -14.46 23.06
N LEU A 334 -0.43 -13.25 23.00
CA LEU A 334 -0.78 -12.15 23.89
C LEU A 334 -2.23 -11.71 23.69
N VAL A 335 -2.67 -11.54 22.45
CA VAL A 335 -4.06 -11.21 22.09
C VAL A 335 -5.02 -12.24 22.69
N ARG A 336 -4.76 -13.54 22.52
CA ARG A 336 -5.58 -14.59 23.14
C ARG A 336 -5.64 -14.47 24.66
N ASN A 337 -4.52 -14.22 25.31
CA ASN A 337 -4.48 -14.03 26.77
C ASN A 337 -5.30 -12.82 27.22
N LYS A 338 -5.22 -11.69 26.49
CA LYS A 338 -5.97 -10.47 26.82
C LYS A 338 -7.47 -10.59 26.51
N ILE A 339 -7.86 -11.37 25.51
CA ILE A 339 -9.28 -11.72 25.29
C ILE A 339 -9.81 -12.55 26.47
N ARG A 340 -9.07 -13.59 26.91
CA ARG A 340 -9.48 -14.42 28.07
C ARG A 340 -9.60 -13.63 29.36
N ALA A 341 -8.71 -12.65 29.54
CA ALA A 341 -8.75 -11.75 30.68
C ALA A 341 -9.90 -10.72 30.60
N GLY A 342 -10.65 -10.67 29.49
CA GLY A 342 -11.73 -9.70 29.28
C GLY A 342 -11.26 -8.31 28.86
N GLY A 343 -9.98 -8.15 28.50
CA GLY A 343 -9.38 -6.86 28.16
C GLY A 343 -9.69 -6.39 26.74
N ILE A 344 -9.56 -7.27 25.74
CA ILE A 344 -9.96 -6.96 24.36
C ILE A 344 -11.43 -7.35 24.19
N THR A 345 -12.30 -6.34 24.09
CA THR A 345 -13.76 -6.50 24.07
C THR A 345 -14.38 -6.05 22.76
N GLU A 346 -15.62 -6.46 22.48
CA GLU A 346 -16.38 -5.94 21.33
C GLU A 346 -16.51 -4.41 21.38
N VAL A 347 -16.67 -3.81 22.56
CA VAL A 347 -16.80 -2.35 22.69
C VAL A 347 -15.54 -1.63 22.22
N LEU A 348 -14.36 -2.14 22.59
CA LEU A 348 -13.09 -1.59 22.14
C LEU A 348 -12.90 -1.74 20.62
N LEU A 349 -13.33 -2.87 20.06
CA LEU A 349 -13.32 -3.08 18.61
C LEU A 349 -14.33 -2.17 17.90
N GLN A 350 -15.52 -1.97 18.46
CA GLN A 350 -16.49 -1.05 17.91
C GLN A 350 -15.94 0.38 17.85
N ASP A 351 -15.24 0.82 18.90
CA ASP A 351 -14.62 2.15 18.97
C ASP A 351 -13.58 2.33 17.84
N ILE A 352 -12.61 1.42 17.73
CA ILE A 352 -11.55 1.54 16.71
C ILE A 352 -12.07 1.45 15.27
N PHE A 353 -13.02 0.54 14.98
CA PHE A 353 -13.58 0.41 13.63
C PHE A 353 -14.58 1.51 13.26
N THR A 354 -15.10 2.28 14.22
CA THR A 354 -15.99 3.41 13.89
C THR A 354 -15.24 4.72 13.78
N ASN A 355 -14.38 5.01 14.75
CA ASN A 355 -13.73 6.31 14.87
C ASN A 355 -12.39 6.38 14.14
N HIS A 356 -11.73 5.24 13.90
CA HIS A 356 -10.36 5.19 13.38
C HIS A 356 -10.21 4.32 12.10
N ASN A 357 -11.31 4.06 11.37
CA ASN A 357 -11.32 3.10 10.26
C ASN A 357 -10.37 3.42 9.11
N GLU A 358 -10.12 4.71 8.81
CA GLU A 358 -9.28 5.11 7.68
C GLU A 358 -7.82 4.71 7.94
N VAL A 359 -7.27 5.04 9.11
CA VAL A 359 -5.91 4.65 9.49
C VAL A 359 -5.82 3.14 9.79
N LEU A 360 -6.89 2.56 10.35
CA LEU A 360 -6.96 1.12 10.61
C LEU A 360 -6.90 0.28 9.32
N ARG A 361 -7.32 0.83 8.17
CA ARG A 361 -7.32 0.14 6.87
C ARG A 361 -5.91 -0.32 6.46
N GLU A 362 -4.88 0.45 6.76
CA GLU A 362 -3.49 0.06 6.45
C GLU A 362 -3.07 -1.25 7.15
N PHE A 363 -3.74 -1.60 8.25
CA PHE A 363 -3.50 -2.82 9.01
C PHE A 363 -4.42 -3.97 8.60
N SER A 364 -5.22 -3.84 7.54
CA SER A 364 -6.15 -4.87 7.09
C SER A 364 -5.50 -6.26 6.92
N PRO A 365 -4.29 -6.44 6.34
CA PRO A 365 -3.72 -7.78 6.21
C PRO A 365 -3.36 -8.40 7.56
N SER A 366 -2.99 -7.56 8.55
CA SER A 366 -2.72 -8.01 9.91
C SER A 366 -3.99 -8.35 10.67
N ILE A 367 -5.05 -7.55 10.49
CA ILE A 367 -6.38 -7.80 11.08
C ILE A 367 -6.94 -9.13 10.56
N LEU A 368 -6.92 -9.34 9.24
CA LEU A 368 -7.41 -10.58 8.63
C LEU A 368 -6.60 -11.79 9.08
N SER A 369 -5.28 -11.70 9.05
CA SER A 369 -4.38 -12.77 9.53
C SER A 369 -4.59 -13.08 11.01
N LEU A 370 -4.89 -12.08 11.85
CA LEU A 370 -5.18 -12.29 13.27
C LEU A 370 -6.56 -12.94 13.45
N ALA A 371 -7.60 -12.42 12.78
CA ALA A 371 -8.94 -12.98 12.81
C ALA A 371 -8.95 -14.45 12.37
N GLU A 372 -8.17 -14.80 11.33
CA GLU A 372 -8.02 -16.16 10.82
C GLU A 372 -7.40 -17.11 11.85
N VAL A 373 -6.46 -16.64 12.69
CA VAL A 373 -5.85 -17.45 13.75
C VAL A 373 -6.77 -17.56 14.97
N LEU A 374 -7.51 -16.49 15.29
CA LEU A 374 -8.43 -16.46 16.43
C LEU A 374 -9.70 -17.28 16.16
N LEU A 375 -10.21 -17.31 14.93
CA LEU A 375 -11.41 -18.07 14.55
C LEU A 375 -11.20 -19.59 14.71
N ARG A 376 -9.97 -20.07 14.48
CA ARG A 376 -9.57 -21.48 14.69
C ARG A 376 -9.41 -21.86 16.16
N SER A 377 -9.55 -20.91 17.08
CA SER A 377 -9.44 -21.19 18.50
C SER A 377 -10.63 -22.02 18.97
N PRO A 378 -10.42 -23.09 19.78
CA PRO A 378 -11.52 -23.85 20.36
C PRO A 378 -12.25 -23.10 21.48
N GLU A 379 -11.74 -21.93 21.90
CA GLU A 379 -12.28 -21.15 23.00
C GLU A 379 -13.36 -20.17 22.53
N PRO A 380 -14.60 -20.25 23.05
CA PRO A 380 -15.71 -19.44 22.56
C PRO A 380 -15.49 -17.92 22.63
N ALA A 381 -14.83 -17.44 23.69
CA ALA A 381 -14.56 -16.00 23.83
C ALA A 381 -13.59 -15.50 22.74
N VAL A 382 -12.63 -16.33 22.34
CA VAL A 382 -11.62 -15.98 21.32
C VAL A 382 -12.22 -16.04 19.92
N SER A 383 -12.98 -17.09 19.61
CA SER A 383 -13.67 -17.21 18.32
C SER A 383 -14.73 -16.12 18.15
N TYR A 384 -15.45 -15.75 19.22
CA TYR A 384 -16.40 -14.64 19.22
C TYR A 384 -15.75 -13.31 18.83
N ILE A 385 -14.61 -12.97 19.43
CA ILE A 385 -13.84 -11.76 19.06
C ILE A 385 -13.37 -11.83 17.60
N ALA A 386 -13.00 -13.02 17.10
CA ALA A 386 -12.68 -13.19 15.68
C ALA A 386 -13.87 -12.91 14.77
N CYS A 387 -15.07 -13.38 15.13
CA CYS A 387 -16.31 -13.05 14.40
C CYS A 387 -16.55 -11.55 14.39
N THR A 388 -16.41 -10.88 15.54
CA THR A 388 -16.51 -9.42 15.63
C THR A 388 -15.51 -8.73 14.70
N LEU A 389 -14.24 -9.16 14.68
CA LEU A 389 -13.23 -8.59 13.78
C LEU A 389 -13.64 -8.69 12.30
N TYR A 390 -14.06 -9.87 11.84
CA TYR A 390 -14.53 -10.04 10.46
C TYR A 390 -15.73 -9.15 10.14
N THR A 391 -16.74 -9.12 11.01
CA THR A 391 -17.95 -8.31 10.79
C THR A 391 -17.65 -6.81 10.77
N LYS A 392 -16.90 -6.30 11.75
CA LYS A 392 -16.56 -4.86 11.79
C LYS A 392 -15.64 -4.47 10.64
N ALA A 393 -14.67 -5.31 10.27
CA ALA A 393 -13.78 -5.08 9.12
C ALA A 393 -14.57 -5.02 7.81
N PHE A 394 -15.52 -5.93 7.59
CA PHE A 394 -16.36 -5.92 6.39
C PHE A 394 -17.18 -4.62 6.27
N VAL A 395 -17.73 -4.15 7.39
CA VAL A 395 -18.54 -2.93 7.41
C VAL A 395 -17.70 -1.68 7.18
N ALA A 396 -16.49 -1.63 7.74
CA ALA A 396 -15.63 -0.45 7.77
C ALA A 396 -14.72 -0.30 6.54
N PHE A 397 -14.28 -1.39 5.92
CA PHE A 397 -13.29 -1.36 4.84
C PHE A 397 -13.91 -1.37 3.44
N ASP A 398 -13.04 -1.21 2.44
CA ASP A 398 -13.34 -1.10 1.01
C ASP A 398 -13.67 -2.44 0.36
N SER A 399 -14.03 -2.41 -0.93
CA SER A 399 -14.48 -3.60 -1.67
C SER A 399 -13.40 -4.66 -1.79
N PHE A 400 -12.12 -4.28 -1.88
CA PHE A 400 -11.00 -5.22 -1.93
C PHE A 400 -10.93 -6.03 -0.63
N CYS A 401 -10.91 -5.36 0.52
CA CYS A 401 -10.86 -6.05 1.81
C CYS A 401 -12.13 -6.86 2.09
N GLN A 402 -13.31 -6.34 1.71
CA GLN A 402 -14.57 -7.07 1.78
C GLN A 402 -14.51 -8.40 1.00
N GLN A 403 -13.94 -8.39 -0.21
CA GLN A 403 -13.75 -9.60 -1.01
C GLN A 403 -12.83 -10.61 -0.32
N GLU A 404 -11.70 -10.16 0.23
CA GLU A 404 -10.78 -11.03 0.98
C GLU A 404 -11.44 -11.64 2.22
N ILE A 405 -12.24 -10.86 2.95
CA ILE A 405 -13.02 -11.33 4.10
C ILE A 405 -13.97 -12.45 3.67
N VAL A 406 -14.76 -12.24 2.62
CA VAL A 406 -15.70 -13.25 2.12
C VAL A 406 -14.95 -14.50 1.64
N GLY A 407 -13.84 -14.35 0.92
CA GLY A 407 -13.00 -15.47 0.49
C GLY A 407 -12.40 -16.27 1.64
N ASN A 408 -11.94 -15.60 2.70
CA ASN A 408 -11.42 -16.26 3.91
C ASN A 408 -12.52 -17.04 4.63
N LEU A 409 -13.71 -16.47 4.78
CA LEU A 409 -14.86 -17.16 5.40
C LEU A 409 -15.29 -18.40 4.60
N VAL A 410 -15.33 -18.30 3.26
CA VAL A 410 -15.58 -19.45 2.38
C VAL A 410 -14.51 -20.53 2.54
N THR A 411 -13.25 -20.13 2.69
CA THR A 411 -12.14 -21.08 2.92
C THR A 411 -12.27 -21.79 4.26
N HIS A 412 -12.69 -21.10 5.33
CA HIS A 412 -12.96 -21.73 6.62
C HIS A 412 -14.13 -22.72 6.57
N ILE A 413 -15.15 -22.47 5.73
CA ILE A 413 -16.23 -23.43 5.50
C ILE A 413 -15.69 -24.71 4.83
N GLY A 414 -14.70 -24.58 3.95
CA GLY A 414 -14.01 -25.71 3.32
C GLY A 414 -13.02 -26.45 4.22
N SER A 415 -12.77 -25.99 5.46
CA SER A 415 -11.71 -26.53 6.33
C SER A 415 -11.99 -27.92 6.91
N GLY A 416 -13.27 -28.31 7.02
CA GLY A 416 -13.71 -29.57 7.62
C GLY A 416 -13.84 -29.57 9.16
N PHE A 417 -13.61 -28.44 9.84
CA PHE A 417 -13.81 -28.31 11.28
C PHE A 417 -15.19 -27.71 11.60
N GLU A 418 -16.06 -28.46 12.27
CA GLU A 418 -17.47 -28.09 12.48
C GLU A 418 -17.65 -26.72 13.16
N SER A 419 -16.89 -26.42 14.21
CA SER A 419 -16.95 -25.13 14.89
C SER A 419 -16.52 -23.98 13.97
N GLU A 420 -15.46 -24.13 13.18
CA GLU A 420 -15.01 -23.08 12.24
C GLU A 420 -16.05 -22.82 11.15
N ILE A 421 -16.68 -23.89 10.65
CA ILE A 421 -17.76 -23.81 9.67
C ILE A 421 -18.94 -23.04 10.23
N ASP A 422 -19.37 -23.35 11.45
CA ASP A 422 -20.52 -22.68 12.08
C ASP A 422 -20.28 -21.19 12.27
N HIS A 423 -19.13 -20.79 12.85
CA HIS A 423 -18.80 -19.37 13.03
C HIS A 423 -18.72 -18.65 11.68
N SER A 424 -18.14 -19.27 10.65
CA SER A 424 -18.00 -18.66 9.31
C SER A 424 -19.35 -18.47 8.62
N LEU A 425 -20.24 -19.47 8.73
CA LEU A 425 -21.60 -19.38 8.22
C LEU A 425 -22.44 -18.36 8.99
N ASP A 426 -22.24 -18.22 10.30
CA ASP A 426 -22.91 -17.21 11.12
C ASP A 426 -22.50 -15.80 10.69
N ILE A 427 -21.19 -15.54 10.52
CA ILE A 427 -20.71 -14.25 10.02
C ILE A 427 -21.30 -13.94 8.64
N LEU A 428 -21.21 -14.88 7.68
CA LEU A 428 -21.79 -14.65 6.35
C LEU A 428 -23.30 -14.44 6.40
N SER A 429 -24.01 -15.16 7.28
CA SER A 429 -25.46 -15.02 7.43
C SER A 429 -25.82 -13.62 7.94
N ASP A 430 -25.14 -13.16 8.99
CA ASP A 430 -25.33 -11.82 9.55
C ASP A 430 -25.02 -10.73 8.51
N LEU A 431 -23.94 -10.90 7.73
CA LEU A 431 -23.56 -9.96 6.68
C LEU A 431 -24.60 -9.90 5.56
N VAL A 432 -25.14 -11.05 5.13
CA VAL A 432 -26.19 -11.10 4.10
C VAL A 432 -27.51 -10.52 4.60
N GLU A 433 -27.84 -10.74 5.88
CA GLU A 433 -29.10 -10.27 6.47
C GLU A 433 -29.10 -8.76 6.75
N HIS A 434 -27.99 -8.20 7.23
CA HIS A 434 -27.90 -6.80 7.64
C HIS A 434 -27.21 -5.88 6.64
N TYR A 435 -26.36 -6.41 5.75
CA TYR A 435 -25.54 -5.63 4.80
C TYR A 435 -25.66 -6.16 3.36
N LEU A 436 -26.88 -6.54 2.96
CA LEU A 436 -27.18 -7.17 1.66
C LEU A 436 -26.58 -6.43 0.46
N THR A 437 -26.69 -5.10 0.41
CA THR A 437 -26.18 -4.30 -0.71
C THR A 437 -24.65 -4.36 -0.83
N LYS A 438 -23.93 -4.45 0.29
CA LYS A 438 -22.47 -4.64 0.33
C LYS A 438 -22.07 -6.09 0.03
N MET A 439 -22.90 -7.07 0.41
CA MET A 439 -22.64 -8.49 0.15
C MET A 439 -22.95 -8.92 -1.30
N ALA A 440 -23.89 -8.26 -1.96
CA ALA A 440 -24.35 -8.60 -3.31
C ALA A 440 -23.22 -8.76 -4.36
N PRO A 441 -22.21 -7.88 -4.44
CA PRO A 441 -21.10 -8.05 -5.39
C PRO A 441 -20.27 -9.32 -5.17
N PHE A 442 -20.26 -9.85 -3.95
CA PHE A 442 -19.46 -11.02 -3.57
C PHE A 442 -20.26 -12.32 -3.56
N ALA A 443 -21.49 -12.31 -4.06
CA ALA A 443 -22.39 -13.45 -4.00
C ALA A 443 -21.87 -14.69 -4.76
N ILE A 444 -21.01 -14.51 -5.77
CA ILE A 444 -20.33 -15.61 -6.49
C ILE A 444 -19.45 -16.43 -5.54
N PHE A 445 -18.75 -15.79 -4.59
CA PHE A 445 -17.92 -16.50 -3.61
C PHE A 445 -18.77 -17.36 -2.68
N VAL A 446 -19.91 -16.83 -2.20
CA VAL A 446 -20.87 -17.58 -1.38
C VAL A 446 -21.47 -18.75 -2.16
N LYS A 447 -21.73 -18.58 -3.47
CA LYS A 447 -22.16 -19.65 -4.36
C LYS A 447 -21.15 -20.80 -4.43
N GLY A 448 -19.85 -20.49 -4.43
CA GLY A 448 -18.78 -21.49 -4.39
C GLY A 448 -18.85 -22.45 -3.19
N VAL A 449 -19.54 -22.08 -2.10
CA VAL A 449 -19.76 -22.97 -0.96
C VAL A 449 -20.57 -24.22 -1.34
N LEU A 450 -21.37 -24.16 -2.42
CA LEU A 450 -22.16 -25.29 -2.90
C LEU A 450 -21.29 -26.51 -3.28
N ASP A 451 -20.03 -26.30 -3.64
CA ASP A 451 -19.08 -27.38 -3.95
C ASP A 451 -18.70 -28.21 -2.70
N TYR A 452 -18.93 -27.66 -1.49
CA TYR A 452 -18.64 -28.31 -0.21
C TYR A 452 -19.88 -28.90 0.46
N LEU A 453 -21.05 -28.91 -0.20
CA LEU A 453 -22.34 -29.36 0.38
C LEU A 453 -22.28 -30.73 1.06
N ASP A 454 -21.47 -31.64 0.52
CA ASP A 454 -21.36 -33.00 1.05
C ASP A 454 -20.71 -33.10 2.44
N ASN A 455 -19.96 -32.06 2.84
CA ASN A 455 -19.25 -31.95 4.11
C ASN A 455 -20.03 -31.17 5.18
N LEU A 456 -21.20 -30.61 4.84
CA LEU A 456 -21.98 -29.75 5.72
C LEU A 456 -23.08 -30.52 6.48
N SER A 457 -23.33 -30.09 7.71
CA SER A 457 -24.46 -30.55 8.53
C SER A 457 -25.80 -30.01 8.00
N VAL A 458 -26.92 -30.58 8.47
CA VAL A 458 -28.26 -30.11 8.06
C VAL A 458 -28.49 -28.65 8.41
N MET A 459 -28.04 -28.23 9.59
CA MET A 459 -28.19 -26.85 10.05
C MET A 459 -27.35 -25.89 9.20
N GLN A 460 -26.13 -26.30 8.84
CA GLN A 460 -25.23 -25.53 7.98
C GLN A 460 -25.78 -25.39 6.55
N ILE A 461 -26.33 -26.49 6.00
CA ILE A 461 -27.00 -26.48 4.70
C ILE A 461 -28.21 -25.53 4.71
N ARG A 462 -29.00 -25.52 5.80
CA ARG A 462 -30.11 -24.59 5.95
C ARG A 462 -29.65 -23.12 5.96
N LYS A 463 -28.58 -22.80 6.70
CA LYS A 463 -27.97 -21.45 6.69
C LYS A 463 -27.50 -21.07 5.30
N LEU A 464 -26.77 -21.96 4.61
CA LEU A 464 -26.27 -21.73 3.25
C LEU A 464 -27.39 -21.43 2.25
N TYR A 465 -28.42 -22.28 2.19
CA TYR A 465 -29.55 -22.05 1.29
C TYR A 465 -30.35 -20.81 1.66
N SER A 466 -30.46 -20.47 2.95
CA SER A 466 -31.06 -19.21 3.38
C SER A 466 -30.29 -18.01 2.83
N MET A 467 -28.95 -17.97 3.00
CA MET A 467 -28.10 -16.89 2.48
C MET A 467 -28.18 -16.76 0.96
N LEU A 468 -28.01 -17.87 0.24
CA LEU A 468 -28.06 -17.87 -1.23
C LEU A 468 -29.44 -17.46 -1.75
N SER A 469 -30.52 -17.85 -1.07
CA SER A 469 -31.88 -17.42 -1.42
C SER A 469 -32.10 -15.93 -1.15
N ILE A 470 -31.52 -15.36 -0.10
CA ILE A 470 -31.58 -13.90 0.16
C ILE A 470 -30.80 -13.16 -0.94
N LEU A 471 -29.58 -13.59 -1.26
CA LEU A 471 -28.77 -12.98 -2.31
C LEU A 471 -29.40 -13.11 -3.72
N ALA A 472 -30.13 -14.20 -3.97
CA ALA A 472 -30.76 -14.44 -5.27
C ALA A 472 -32.07 -13.66 -5.43
N PHE A 473 -32.93 -13.62 -4.40
CA PHE A 473 -34.33 -13.15 -4.54
C PHE A 473 -34.63 -11.82 -3.84
N ARG A 474 -33.76 -11.35 -2.93
CA ARG A 474 -33.95 -10.08 -2.20
C ARG A 474 -32.95 -9.00 -2.62
N ASN A 475 -32.02 -9.32 -3.52
CA ASN A 475 -30.99 -8.39 -3.99
C ASN A 475 -31.57 -7.39 -5.03
N PRO A 476 -31.38 -6.07 -4.83
CA PRO A 476 -31.87 -5.04 -5.75
C PRO A 476 -31.10 -4.93 -7.08
N ASN A 477 -29.89 -5.49 -7.19
CA ASN A 477 -28.97 -5.30 -8.32
C ASN A 477 -28.90 -6.51 -9.29
N ASP A 478 -30.03 -7.17 -9.52
CA ASP A 478 -30.22 -8.35 -10.38
C ASP A 478 -29.47 -9.63 -9.94
N GLY A 479 -30.17 -10.50 -9.19
CA GLY A 479 -29.68 -11.80 -8.70
C GLY A 479 -29.83 -12.97 -9.67
N GLY A 480 -30.22 -12.72 -10.94
CA GLY A 480 -30.62 -13.75 -11.91
C GLY A 480 -29.63 -14.92 -12.05
N MET A 481 -28.32 -14.65 -12.09
CA MET A 481 -27.29 -15.70 -12.24
C MET A 481 -27.30 -16.74 -11.10
N ILE A 482 -27.67 -16.34 -9.88
CA ILE A 482 -27.71 -17.26 -8.73
C ILE A 482 -29.05 -18.01 -8.69
N GLN A 483 -30.13 -17.36 -9.11
CA GLN A 483 -31.47 -17.96 -9.13
C GLN A 483 -31.50 -19.23 -9.98
N ASP A 484 -30.98 -19.18 -11.21
CA ASP A 484 -30.98 -20.32 -12.13
C ASP A 484 -30.15 -21.50 -11.62
N ASP A 485 -28.94 -21.21 -11.13
CA ASP A 485 -28.05 -22.23 -10.55
C ASP A 485 -28.69 -22.94 -9.35
N LEU A 486 -29.33 -22.18 -8.45
CA LEU A 486 -30.04 -22.74 -7.31
C LEU A 486 -31.20 -23.66 -7.75
N HIS A 487 -32.01 -23.22 -8.72
CA HIS A 487 -33.11 -24.01 -9.26
C HIS A 487 -32.63 -25.28 -9.97
N ILE A 488 -31.50 -25.23 -10.67
CA ILE A 488 -30.88 -26.40 -11.32
C ILE A 488 -30.40 -27.40 -10.26
N ILE A 489 -29.68 -26.93 -9.24
CA ILE A 489 -29.12 -27.79 -8.18
C ILE A 489 -30.24 -28.45 -7.38
N ILE A 490 -31.27 -27.69 -6.98
CA ILE A 490 -32.41 -28.22 -6.22
C ILE A 490 -33.18 -29.26 -7.04
N ARG A 491 -33.43 -29.03 -8.33
CA ARG A 491 -34.05 -30.04 -9.21
C ARG A 491 -33.23 -31.32 -9.29
N LYS A 492 -31.91 -31.21 -9.42
CA LYS A 492 -30.99 -32.36 -9.45
C LYS A 492 -31.00 -33.13 -8.13
N GLN A 493 -31.04 -32.42 -7.00
CA GLN A 493 -31.10 -33.01 -5.66
C GLN A 493 -32.43 -33.71 -5.37
N LEU A 494 -33.56 -33.11 -5.72
CA LEU A 494 -34.90 -33.71 -5.54
C LEU A 494 -35.13 -34.94 -6.42
N SER A 495 -34.54 -34.95 -7.62
CA SER A 495 -34.60 -36.08 -8.56
C SER A 495 -33.64 -37.22 -8.20
N ASN A 496 -32.71 -37.01 -7.26
CA ASN A 496 -31.74 -38.02 -6.85
C ASN A 496 -32.41 -39.10 -5.99
N ASN A 497 -32.06 -40.37 -6.18
CA ASN A 497 -32.64 -41.46 -5.38
C ASN A 497 -32.07 -41.56 -3.96
N SER A 498 -30.93 -40.92 -3.68
CA SER A 498 -30.32 -40.92 -2.34
C SER A 498 -31.11 -40.02 -1.37
N PRO A 499 -31.49 -40.53 -0.19
CA PRO A 499 -32.22 -39.74 0.81
C PRO A 499 -31.40 -38.53 1.31
N LYS A 500 -30.05 -38.64 1.32
CA LYS A 500 -29.15 -37.54 1.67
C LYS A 500 -29.37 -36.32 0.76
N TYR A 501 -29.34 -36.52 -0.55
CA TYR A 501 -29.49 -35.43 -1.53
C TYR A 501 -30.93 -34.94 -1.63
N LYS A 502 -31.93 -35.83 -1.48
CA LYS A 502 -33.34 -35.40 -1.40
C LYS A 502 -33.59 -34.45 -0.23
N ARG A 503 -33.03 -34.75 0.94
CA ARG A 503 -33.10 -33.87 2.12
C ARG A 503 -32.54 -32.47 1.81
N MET A 504 -31.38 -32.39 1.15
CA MET A 504 -30.78 -31.10 0.75
C MET A 504 -31.70 -30.32 -0.18
N GLY A 505 -32.27 -31.00 -1.19
CA GLY A 505 -33.20 -30.39 -2.15
C GLY A 505 -34.48 -29.87 -1.50
N ILE A 506 -35.03 -30.60 -0.52
CA ILE A 506 -36.21 -30.17 0.25
C ILE A 506 -35.89 -28.89 1.02
N ILE A 507 -34.79 -28.86 1.78
CA ILE A 507 -34.38 -27.69 2.56
C ILE A 507 -34.14 -26.49 1.63
N GLY A 508 -33.38 -26.69 0.55
CA GLY A 508 -33.10 -25.64 -0.42
C GLY A 508 -34.35 -25.07 -1.06
N ALA A 509 -35.29 -25.93 -1.47
CA ALA A 509 -36.57 -25.50 -2.05
C ALA A 509 -37.38 -24.64 -1.08
N ILE A 510 -37.46 -25.04 0.21
CA ILE A 510 -38.20 -24.28 1.22
C ILE A 510 -37.52 -22.95 1.55
N MET A 511 -36.19 -22.88 1.57
CA MET A 511 -35.48 -21.60 1.78
C MET A 511 -35.69 -20.62 0.61
N ILE A 512 -35.81 -21.10 -0.63
CA ILE A 512 -36.22 -20.28 -1.78
C ILE A 512 -37.64 -19.75 -1.58
N VAL A 513 -38.59 -20.62 -1.23
CA VAL A 513 -39.98 -20.22 -0.95
C VAL A 513 -40.02 -19.13 0.11
N LYS A 514 -39.29 -19.32 1.22
CA LYS A 514 -39.18 -18.33 2.30
C LYS A 514 -38.66 -16.98 1.80
N SER A 515 -37.64 -16.97 0.93
CA SER A 515 -37.03 -15.72 0.45
C SER A 515 -37.91 -14.97 -0.54
N ILE A 516 -38.56 -15.68 -1.47
CA ILE A 516 -39.49 -15.09 -2.44
C ILE A 516 -40.73 -14.54 -1.73
N ALA A 517 -41.25 -15.28 -0.76
CA ALA A 517 -42.45 -14.92 -0.02
C ALA A 517 -42.18 -13.99 1.17
N TYR A 518 -40.96 -13.44 1.31
CA TYR A 518 -40.59 -12.60 2.45
C TYR A 518 -41.37 -11.28 2.43
N ASN A 519 -42.19 -11.05 3.45
CA ASN A 519 -42.96 -9.83 3.61
C ASN A 519 -42.22 -8.85 4.54
N SER A 520 -41.64 -7.79 3.96
CA SER A 520 -41.07 -6.70 4.75
C SER A 520 -42.22 -5.79 5.19
N ASN A 521 -42.43 -5.59 6.50
CA ASN A 521 -43.46 -4.71 7.07
C ASN A 521 -43.41 -3.22 6.60
N ASN A 522 -42.57 -2.88 5.62
CA ASN A 522 -42.42 -1.57 5.01
C ASN A 522 -43.19 -1.48 3.67
N GLY A 523 -44.51 -1.31 3.73
CA GLY A 523 -45.34 -0.49 2.84
C GLY A 523 -45.23 -0.55 1.29
N GLN A 524 -44.45 -1.43 0.67
CA GLN A 524 -44.33 -1.54 -0.80
C GLN A 524 -44.87 -2.88 -1.31
N SER A 525 -45.73 -2.77 -2.33
CA SER A 525 -46.30 -3.80 -3.24
C SER A 525 -46.15 -5.27 -2.82
N GLY A 526 -47.29 -5.91 -2.50
CA GLY A 526 -47.35 -7.35 -2.21
C GLY A 526 -46.81 -8.24 -3.34
N LEU A 527 -46.65 -9.54 -3.04
CA LEU A 527 -46.04 -10.54 -3.92
C LEU A 527 -46.57 -10.50 -5.36
N THR A 528 -45.66 -10.45 -6.35
CA THR A 528 -46.03 -10.48 -7.77
C THR A 528 -46.66 -11.82 -8.16
N GLU A 529 -47.56 -11.83 -9.15
CA GLU A 529 -48.20 -13.06 -9.63
C GLU A 529 -47.19 -14.05 -10.24
N GLU A 530 -46.08 -13.56 -10.81
CA GLU A 530 -45.01 -14.40 -11.34
C GLU A 530 -44.21 -15.09 -10.22
N SER A 531 -43.83 -14.33 -9.17
CA SER A 531 -43.20 -14.87 -7.97
C SER A 531 -44.10 -15.87 -7.24
N TYR A 532 -45.42 -15.60 -7.16
CA TYR A 532 -46.39 -16.53 -6.59
C TYR A 532 -46.46 -17.83 -7.39
N LYS A 533 -46.53 -17.77 -8.73
CA LYS A 533 -46.49 -18.97 -9.58
C LYS A 533 -45.21 -19.79 -9.39
N GLN A 534 -44.07 -19.11 -9.24
CA GLN A 534 -42.78 -19.76 -8.99
C GLN A 534 -42.77 -20.52 -7.65
N VAL A 535 -43.30 -19.92 -6.59
CA VAL A 535 -43.47 -20.56 -5.27
C VAL A 535 -44.33 -21.82 -5.38
N VAL A 536 -45.50 -21.69 -6.02
CA VAL A 536 -46.44 -22.80 -6.19
C VAL A 536 -45.82 -23.95 -7.00
N ALA A 537 -45.09 -23.64 -8.08
CA ALA A 537 -44.40 -24.62 -8.90
C ALA A 537 -43.33 -25.38 -8.10
N LEU A 538 -42.55 -24.67 -7.27
CA LEU A 538 -41.50 -25.26 -6.46
C LEU A 538 -42.07 -26.17 -5.35
N LEU A 539 -43.16 -25.77 -4.68
CA LEU A 539 -43.85 -26.60 -3.69
C LEU A 539 -44.42 -27.89 -4.31
N ASN A 540 -44.98 -27.82 -5.51
CA ASN A 540 -45.45 -29.00 -6.25
C ASN A 540 -44.30 -29.94 -6.63
N LEU A 541 -43.18 -29.38 -7.09
CA LEU A 541 -42.00 -30.16 -7.44
C LEU A 541 -41.50 -30.96 -6.23
N VAL A 542 -41.43 -30.35 -5.05
CA VAL A 542 -41.05 -31.04 -3.82
C VAL A 542 -42.08 -32.13 -3.48
N ARG A 543 -43.38 -31.80 -3.48
CA ARG A 543 -44.47 -32.76 -3.19
C ARG A 543 -44.41 -33.99 -4.09
N THR A 544 -44.30 -33.79 -5.40
CA THR A 544 -44.20 -34.90 -6.37
C THR A 544 -42.94 -35.75 -6.17
N SER A 545 -41.83 -35.13 -5.77
CA SER A 545 -40.55 -35.80 -5.55
C SER A 545 -40.50 -36.64 -4.26
N ILE A 546 -41.40 -36.40 -3.30
CA ILE A 546 -41.43 -37.05 -1.97
C ILE A 546 -42.58 -38.04 -1.78
N ASN A 547 -43.57 -38.10 -2.68
CA ASN A 547 -44.81 -38.91 -2.56
C ASN A 547 -44.64 -40.43 -2.28
N ARG A 548 -43.41 -40.96 -2.31
CA ARG A 548 -43.11 -42.38 -2.04
C ARG A 548 -42.11 -42.60 -0.90
N ILE A 549 -41.71 -41.55 -0.18
CA ILE A 549 -40.70 -41.59 0.89
C ILE A 549 -41.26 -40.87 2.13
N PRO A 550 -41.81 -41.60 3.12
CA PRO A 550 -42.45 -41.01 4.30
C PRO A 550 -41.56 -40.07 5.10
N GLU A 551 -40.27 -40.40 5.26
CA GLU A 551 -39.29 -39.57 5.97
C GLU A 551 -39.05 -38.21 5.29
N ALA A 552 -39.05 -38.20 3.95
CA ALA A 552 -38.89 -36.97 3.16
C ALA A 552 -40.16 -36.10 3.22
N ALA A 553 -41.33 -36.74 3.27
CA ALA A 553 -42.61 -36.05 3.51
C ALA A 553 -42.64 -35.40 4.91
N ALA A 554 -42.22 -36.12 5.95
CA ALA A 554 -42.13 -35.58 7.31
C ALA A 554 -41.20 -34.37 7.38
N LEU A 555 -40.01 -34.45 6.78
CA LEU A 555 -39.07 -33.33 6.72
C LEU A 555 -39.65 -32.11 5.98
N PHE A 556 -40.30 -32.32 4.84
CA PHE A 556 -40.92 -31.22 4.08
C PHE A 556 -41.98 -30.48 4.92
N MET A 557 -42.79 -31.23 5.66
CA MET A 557 -43.81 -30.68 6.55
C MET A 557 -43.18 -29.91 7.72
N ASP A 558 -42.10 -30.44 8.30
CA ASP A 558 -41.36 -29.80 9.39
C ASP A 558 -40.67 -28.50 8.93
N GLU A 559 -40.03 -28.49 7.76
CA GLU A 559 -39.45 -27.26 7.19
C GLU A 559 -40.53 -26.21 6.87
N LEU A 560 -41.69 -26.61 6.35
CA LEU A 560 -42.81 -25.68 6.12
C LEU A 560 -43.35 -25.09 7.43
N ALA A 561 -43.54 -25.93 8.46
CA ALA A 561 -43.97 -25.49 9.78
C ALA A 561 -42.98 -24.48 10.38
N ASN A 562 -41.68 -24.75 10.27
CA ASN A 562 -40.61 -23.86 10.73
C ASN A 562 -40.61 -22.50 10.01
N VAL A 563 -40.94 -22.46 8.72
CA VAL A 563 -41.03 -21.18 7.98
C VAL A 563 -42.29 -20.40 8.37
N ILE A 564 -43.44 -21.06 8.52
CA ILE A 564 -44.70 -20.41 8.93
C ILE A 564 -44.59 -19.86 10.35
N GLN A 565 -44.03 -20.63 11.29
CA GLN A 565 -43.91 -20.21 12.68
C GLN A 565 -43.09 -18.93 12.86
N LYS A 566 -42.15 -18.64 11.95
CA LYS A 566 -41.33 -17.43 11.98
C LYS A 566 -42.07 -16.16 11.55
N GLY A 567 -43.27 -16.26 10.98
CA GLY A 567 -44.23 -15.13 10.85
C GLY A 567 -43.88 -14.03 9.83
N CYS A 568 -43.03 -14.31 8.83
CA CYS A 568 -42.57 -13.31 7.84
C CYS A 568 -43.01 -13.62 6.40
N LEU A 569 -44.04 -14.45 6.19
CA LEU A 569 -44.50 -14.84 4.85
C LEU A 569 -45.62 -13.91 4.34
N ASP A 570 -45.70 -13.76 3.03
CA ASP A 570 -46.84 -13.12 2.37
C ASP A 570 -48.12 -13.95 2.61
N PRO A 571 -49.25 -13.31 3.00
CA PRO A 571 -50.50 -14.02 3.30
C PRO A 571 -51.01 -14.92 2.18
N LYS A 572 -50.77 -14.60 0.90
CA LYS A 572 -51.17 -15.47 -0.23
C LYS A 572 -50.44 -16.81 -0.18
N VAL A 573 -49.15 -16.79 0.18
CA VAL A 573 -48.32 -17.99 0.28
C VAL A 573 -48.68 -18.78 1.53
N GLU A 574 -48.99 -18.12 2.66
CA GLU A 574 -49.47 -18.79 3.87
C GLU A 574 -50.75 -19.59 3.63
N VAL A 575 -51.74 -18.99 2.93
CA VAL A 575 -52.98 -19.68 2.55
C VAL A 575 -52.69 -20.86 1.62
N CYS A 576 -51.81 -20.68 0.63
CA CYS A 576 -51.41 -21.75 -0.28
C CYS A 576 -50.80 -22.95 0.46
N VAL A 577 -49.87 -22.69 1.39
CA VAL A 577 -49.26 -23.74 2.21
C VAL A 577 -50.30 -24.37 3.14
N ALA A 578 -51.19 -23.60 3.77
CA ALA A 578 -52.26 -24.15 4.61
C ALA A 578 -53.17 -25.12 3.84
N VAL A 579 -53.57 -24.78 2.62
CA VAL A 579 -54.36 -25.66 1.75
C VAL A 579 -53.58 -26.93 1.38
N LEU A 580 -52.28 -26.80 1.07
CA LEU A 580 -51.40 -27.94 0.78
C LEU A 580 -51.31 -28.90 1.98
N LEU A 581 -51.17 -28.38 3.19
CA LEU A 581 -51.12 -29.17 4.43
C LEU A 581 -52.44 -29.90 4.69
N LEU A 582 -53.57 -29.20 4.55
CA LEU A 582 -54.92 -29.77 4.74
C LEU A 582 -55.23 -30.91 3.75
N LEU A 583 -54.88 -30.74 2.47
CA LEU A 583 -55.04 -31.78 1.45
C LEU A 583 -54.16 -32.99 1.71
N THR A 584 -52.96 -32.78 2.24
CA THR A 584 -52.03 -33.87 2.59
C THR A 584 -52.53 -34.66 3.79
N LEU A 585 -53.04 -33.99 4.83
CA LEU A 585 -53.61 -34.63 6.02
C LEU A 585 -54.93 -35.37 5.73
N SER A 586 -55.80 -34.79 4.90
CA SER A 586 -57.11 -35.38 4.56
C SER A 586 -57.00 -36.67 3.74
N ASN A 587 -55.91 -36.85 2.98
CA ASN A 587 -55.65 -38.07 2.20
C ASN A 587 -55.01 -39.22 3.00
N HIS A 588 -54.55 -38.97 4.24
CA HIS A 588 -53.85 -39.95 5.08
C HIS A 588 -54.55 -40.28 6.40
N ALA A 589 -55.63 -39.58 6.76
CA ALA A 589 -56.47 -39.96 7.90
C ALA A 589 -57.41 -41.13 7.51
N PRO A 590 -57.48 -42.22 8.29
CA PRO A 590 -58.43 -43.29 8.02
C PRO A 590 -59.85 -42.77 8.24
N ILE A 591 -60.63 -42.70 7.17
CA ILE A 591 -62.09 -42.72 7.24
C ILE A 591 -62.46 -44.06 7.87
N ASN A 592 -62.98 -44.04 9.09
CA ASN A 592 -63.91 -45.07 9.55
C ASN A 592 -64.72 -44.56 10.74
N ALA A 593 -66.02 -44.38 10.51
CA ALA A 593 -67.05 -44.54 11.51
C ALA A 593 -68.34 -44.96 10.81
N ASP A 594 -68.39 -46.20 10.31
CA ASP A 594 -69.65 -46.89 10.14
C ASP A 594 -70.15 -47.31 11.53
N HIS A 595 -71.16 -46.60 12.05
CA HIS A 595 -72.38 -47.13 12.66
C HIS A 595 -73.07 -46.12 13.61
N SER A 596 -74.35 -45.86 13.29
CA SER A 596 -75.48 -45.58 14.18
C SER A 596 -75.91 -44.12 14.39
N PRO A 597 -77.23 -43.85 14.43
CA PRO A 597 -77.82 -42.52 14.32
C PRO A 597 -78.24 -41.98 15.70
N TYR A 598 -77.60 -40.92 16.17
CA TYR A 598 -78.21 -40.08 17.19
C TYR A 598 -77.89 -38.62 16.91
N SER A 599 -78.95 -37.89 16.55
CA SER A 599 -79.03 -36.44 16.64
C SER A 599 -78.63 -35.97 18.03
N LEU A 600 -77.68 -35.06 18.12
CA LEU A 600 -77.52 -34.17 19.28
C LEU A 600 -77.29 -32.74 18.75
N GLU A 601 -78.28 -31.90 19.03
CA GLU A 601 -78.23 -30.44 18.89
C GLU A 601 -77.09 -29.81 19.70
N PRO A 602 -76.65 -28.59 19.34
CA PRO A 602 -75.48 -27.96 19.95
C PRO A 602 -75.83 -27.30 21.29
N GLN A 603 -75.09 -27.62 22.33
CA GLN A 603 -75.03 -26.79 23.54
C GLN A 603 -73.69 -26.07 23.64
N ASN A 604 -73.77 -24.75 23.45
CA ASN A 604 -72.96 -23.66 23.99
C ASN A 604 -71.58 -23.98 24.58
N GLY A 605 -70.53 -23.50 23.89
CA GLY A 605 -69.19 -23.37 24.46
C GLY A 605 -68.11 -23.03 23.44
N SER A 606 -67.98 -21.74 23.12
CA SER A 606 -66.76 -21.06 22.64
C SER A 606 -65.68 -21.91 21.92
N TYR A 607 -65.86 -22.15 20.62
CA TYR A 607 -64.77 -22.41 19.67
C TYR A 607 -65.23 -21.95 18.28
N VAL A 608 -64.98 -20.70 17.92
CA VAL A 608 -65.22 -20.18 16.57
C VAL A 608 -63.95 -20.40 15.77
N GLY A 609 -63.91 -21.45 14.95
CA GLY A 609 -62.75 -21.71 14.08
C GLY A 609 -62.95 -22.77 13.01
N SER A 610 -63.89 -23.71 13.19
CA SER A 610 -64.10 -24.82 12.23
C SER A 610 -64.98 -24.45 11.03
N HIS A 611 -65.76 -23.37 11.08
CA HIS A 611 -66.56 -22.91 9.94
C HIS A 611 -65.79 -22.06 8.92
N SER A 612 -64.67 -21.44 9.33
CA SER A 612 -63.85 -20.58 8.46
C SER A 612 -63.01 -21.39 7.46
N ALA A 613 -62.50 -22.58 7.83
CA ALA A 613 -61.64 -23.35 6.94
C ALA A 613 -62.38 -23.89 5.69
N TYR A 614 -63.65 -24.27 5.81
CA TYR A 614 -64.46 -24.75 4.69
C TYR A 614 -64.94 -23.60 3.80
N GLU A 615 -65.26 -22.43 4.38
CA GLU A 615 -65.55 -21.23 3.60
C GLU A 615 -64.31 -20.67 2.91
N HIS A 616 -63.11 -20.76 3.51
CA HIS A 616 -61.85 -20.43 2.87
C HIS A 616 -61.48 -21.42 1.75
N TYR A 617 -61.81 -22.72 1.90
CA TYR A 617 -61.69 -23.71 0.84
C TYR A 617 -62.62 -23.40 -0.34
N LEU A 618 -63.89 -23.06 -0.08
CA LEU A 618 -64.87 -22.64 -1.09
C LEU A 618 -64.53 -21.27 -1.73
N PHE A 619 -63.95 -20.35 -0.95
CA PHE A 619 -63.45 -19.06 -1.45
C PHE A 619 -62.23 -19.27 -2.35
N ALA A 620 -61.26 -20.10 -1.96
CA ALA A 620 -60.12 -20.47 -2.80
C ALA A 620 -60.56 -21.20 -4.09
N GLN A 621 -61.63 -21.98 -4.04
CA GLN A 621 -62.25 -22.65 -5.19
C GLN A 621 -62.97 -21.66 -6.14
N LYS A 622 -63.58 -20.59 -5.61
CA LYS A 622 -64.25 -19.52 -6.39
C LYS A 622 -63.29 -18.44 -6.90
N SER A 623 -62.16 -18.21 -6.23
CA SER A 623 -61.20 -17.15 -6.54
C SER A 623 -59.99 -17.62 -7.35
N GLY A 624 -59.98 -18.87 -7.83
CA GLY A 624 -58.94 -19.39 -8.74
C GLY A 624 -57.60 -19.75 -8.07
N TYR A 625 -57.55 -19.86 -6.74
CA TYR A 625 -56.32 -20.14 -5.98
C TYR A 625 -56.04 -21.64 -5.77
N MET A 626 -56.72 -22.54 -6.49
CA MET A 626 -56.47 -23.99 -6.43
C MET A 626 -55.34 -24.42 -7.36
N LEU A 627 -54.50 -25.33 -6.86
CA LEU A 627 -53.56 -26.13 -7.64
C LEU A 627 -54.30 -27.02 -8.65
N PRO A 628 -53.93 -27.05 -9.94
CA PRO A 628 -54.61 -27.90 -10.90
C PRO A 628 -54.35 -29.38 -10.58
N ASN A 629 -55.43 -30.13 -10.36
CA ASN A 629 -55.39 -31.59 -10.33
C ASN A 629 -55.14 -32.10 -11.75
N ASN A 630 -53.97 -32.71 -11.98
CA ASN A 630 -53.66 -33.64 -13.07
C ASN A 630 -54.51 -33.48 -14.35
N GLN A 631 -54.35 -32.37 -15.06
CA GLN A 631 -54.68 -32.28 -16.48
C GLN A 631 -53.55 -31.53 -17.19
N GLN A 632 -53.10 -32.13 -18.29
CA GLN A 632 -51.98 -31.73 -19.14
C GLN A 632 -51.85 -30.21 -19.31
N LEU A 633 -50.90 -29.59 -18.60
CA LEU A 633 -50.42 -28.26 -18.99
C LEU A 633 -49.39 -28.44 -20.13
N LYS A 634 -49.77 -27.98 -21.32
CA LYS A 634 -48.81 -27.68 -22.39
C LYS A 634 -47.88 -26.58 -21.89
N SER A 635 -46.57 -26.82 -22.01
CA SER A 635 -45.51 -25.85 -21.77
C SER A 635 -45.75 -24.57 -22.57
N PRO A 636 -45.48 -23.36 -22.04
CA PRO A 636 -45.30 -22.19 -22.87
C PRO A 636 -44.00 -22.35 -23.67
N MET A 637 -44.12 -22.27 -24.99
CA MET A 637 -42.98 -22.09 -25.89
C MET A 637 -42.31 -20.75 -25.57
N PHE A 638 -41.03 -20.79 -25.20
CA PHE A 638 -40.10 -19.74 -25.60
C PHE A 638 -39.42 -20.22 -26.87
N ASP A 639 -39.45 -19.37 -27.89
CA ASP A 639 -38.89 -19.64 -29.22
C ASP A 639 -37.43 -20.10 -29.12
N THR A 640 -37.17 -21.26 -29.72
CA THR A 640 -35.82 -21.69 -30.06
C THR A 640 -35.88 -22.40 -31.41
N GLN A 641 -35.98 -21.61 -32.48
CA GLN A 641 -35.64 -22.09 -33.83
C GLN A 641 -34.25 -21.58 -34.18
N GLY A 642 -33.29 -22.51 -34.25
CA GLY A 642 -31.90 -22.17 -34.50
C GLY A 642 -30.92 -23.35 -34.57
N MET A 643 -31.34 -24.43 -35.22
CA MET A 643 -30.50 -25.39 -35.95
C MET A 643 -29.87 -26.64 -35.27
N TYR A 644 -30.13 -27.75 -35.98
CA TYR A 644 -29.39 -29.02 -36.19
C TYR A 644 -29.77 -30.28 -35.40
N GLU A 645 -30.19 -31.26 -36.22
CA GLU A 645 -30.55 -32.64 -35.94
C GLU A 645 -29.38 -33.50 -35.46
N MET A 646 -29.72 -34.52 -34.68
CA MET A 646 -28.84 -35.57 -34.16
C MET A 646 -29.00 -36.83 -35.03
N GLN A 647 -27.93 -37.29 -35.70
CA GLN A 647 -27.82 -38.65 -36.25
C GLN A 647 -26.85 -39.49 -35.38
N SER A 648 -27.22 -40.77 -35.21
CA SER A 648 -26.58 -41.79 -34.36
C SER A 648 -25.22 -42.30 -34.90
N PRO A 649 -24.40 -43.00 -34.08
CA PRO A 649 -22.94 -43.11 -34.28
C PRO A 649 -22.49 -44.40 -34.98
N ALA A 650 -21.43 -44.30 -35.78
CA ALA A 650 -20.59 -45.43 -36.20
C ALA A 650 -19.10 -45.02 -36.29
N THR A 651 -18.33 -45.49 -35.31
CA THR A 651 -16.94 -46.03 -35.38
C THR A 651 -15.89 -45.40 -36.34
N MET A 652 -14.91 -44.70 -35.76
CA MET A 652 -13.45 -45.02 -35.71
C MET A 652 -12.51 -43.78 -35.74
N SER A 653 -11.56 -43.82 -34.79
CA SER A 653 -10.18 -43.27 -34.77
C SER A 653 -9.87 -41.77 -34.61
N ASP A 654 -9.24 -41.50 -33.44
CA ASP A 654 -8.09 -40.59 -33.14
C ASP A 654 -8.33 -39.13 -32.65
N PRO A 655 -7.38 -38.55 -31.84
CA PRO A 655 -7.70 -38.00 -30.53
C PRO A 655 -7.13 -36.58 -30.29
N SER A 656 -7.84 -35.72 -29.56
CA SER A 656 -7.19 -34.72 -28.68
C SER A 656 -8.21 -33.92 -27.89
N MET A 657 -7.78 -33.51 -26.68
CA MET A 657 -8.39 -32.54 -25.77
C MET A 657 -9.41 -33.09 -24.76
N SER A 658 -8.86 -33.54 -23.62
CA SER A 658 -9.53 -33.63 -22.33
C SER A 658 -8.90 -32.64 -21.33
N PRO A 659 -9.70 -31.99 -20.47
CA PRO A 659 -9.23 -31.08 -19.42
C PRO A 659 -8.59 -31.82 -18.24
N SER A 660 -7.61 -31.18 -17.62
CA SER A 660 -6.64 -31.73 -16.66
C SER A 660 -7.22 -32.13 -15.29
N PRO A 661 -6.75 -33.23 -14.67
CA PRO A 661 -7.06 -33.59 -13.28
C PRO A 661 -6.13 -32.87 -12.27
N PRO A 662 -6.51 -32.79 -10.98
CA PRO A 662 -5.68 -32.20 -9.93
C PRO A 662 -4.42 -33.05 -9.67
N PRO A 663 -3.30 -32.44 -9.22
CA PRO A 663 -2.00 -33.11 -9.19
C PRO A 663 -1.92 -34.18 -8.09
N PRO A 664 -1.33 -35.36 -8.37
CA PRO A 664 -1.13 -36.41 -7.38
C PRO A 664 -0.01 -36.07 -6.37
N PRO A 665 0.01 -36.70 -5.19
CA PRO A 665 1.10 -36.52 -4.21
C PRO A 665 2.44 -36.96 -4.82
N ARG A 666 3.43 -36.05 -4.82
CA ARG A 666 4.75 -36.27 -5.46
C ARG A 666 5.50 -37.43 -4.80
N ILE A 667 5.50 -38.60 -5.44
CA ILE A 667 6.41 -39.71 -5.12
C ILE A 667 7.81 -39.34 -5.67
N TYR A 668 8.71 -38.89 -4.80
CA TYR A 668 10.08 -38.53 -5.21
C TYR A 668 10.91 -39.78 -5.53
N LYS A 669 11.60 -39.77 -6.68
CA LYS A 669 12.58 -40.81 -7.08
C LYS A 669 13.66 -40.99 -6.00
N PRO A 670 14.18 -42.21 -5.73
CA PRO A 670 15.25 -42.43 -4.75
C PRO A 670 16.49 -41.56 -5.00
N CYS A 671 17.28 -41.28 -3.96
CA CYS A 671 18.47 -40.44 -4.06
C CYS A 671 19.48 -41.02 -5.07
N VAL A 672 19.80 -40.26 -6.12
CA VAL A 672 20.66 -40.77 -7.21
C VAL A 672 22.11 -41.04 -6.78
N VAL A 673 22.56 -40.46 -5.65
CA VAL A 673 23.92 -40.64 -5.12
C VAL A 673 24.06 -41.96 -4.33
N CYS A 674 23.10 -42.28 -3.47
CA CYS A 674 23.23 -43.40 -2.52
C CYS A 674 22.00 -44.32 -2.42
N SER A 675 20.98 -44.07 -3.25
CA SER A 675 19.73 -44.83 -3.36
C SER A 675 18.83 -44.84 -2.11
N ASP A 676 19.08 -43.95 -1.14
CA ASP A 676 18.22 -43.74 0.04
C ASP A 676 16.95 -42.95 -0.32
N LYS A 677 15.95 -42.92 0.58
CA LYS A 677 14.70 -42.17 0.36
C LYS A 677 15.00 -40.69 0.12
N SER A 678 14.57 -40.15 -1.01
CA SER A 678 14.78 -38.75 -1.39
C SER A 678 13.86 -37.82 -0.60
N SER A 679 14.34 -36.64 -0.25
CA SER A 679 13.55 -35.56 0.36
C SER A 679 13.14 -34.48 -0.65
N GLY A 680 13.48 -34.67 -1.94
CA GLY A 680 13.21 -33.71 -3.02
C GLY A 680 14.41 -33.53 -3.95
N TYR A 681 14.31 -32.54 -4.84
CA TYR A 681 15.43 -32.13 -5.68
C TYR A 681 16.28 -31.09 -4.93
N HIS A 682 17.56 -31.39 -4.73
CA HIS A 682 18.50 -30.46 -4.10
C HIS A 682 19.75 -30.36 -4.97
N TYR A 683 20.18 -29.13 -5.23
CA TYR A 683 21.32 -28.81 -6.09
C TYR A 683 21.22 -29.44 -7.49
N GLY A 684 20.00 -29.53 -8.05
CA GLY A 684 19.77 -30.04 -9.40
C GLY A 684 19.37 -31.52 -9.52
N VAL A 685 19.44 -32.32 -8.43
CA VAL A 685 19.14 -33.77 -8.52
C VAL A 685 18.28 -34.26 -7.35
N SER A 686 17.52 -35.33 -7.58
CA SER A 686 16.77 -36.01 -6.51
C SER A 686 17.74 -36.60 -5.48
N SER A 687 17.70 -36.09 -4.25
CA SER A 687 18.66 -36.48 -3.21
C SER A 687 18.06 -36.56 -1.81
N CYS A 688 18.68 -37.39 -0.96
CA CYS A 688 18.32 -37.47 0.45
C CYS A 688 18.99 -36.34 1.24
N GLU A 689 18.43 -36.00 2.41
CA GLU A 689 19.00 -34.99 3.32
C GLU A 689 20.48 -35.26 3.66
N GLY A 690 20.88 -36.54 3.75
CA GLY A 690 22.25 -36.93 4.04
C GLY A 690 23.25 -36.54 2.93
N CYS A 691 22.88 -36.68 1.65
CA CYS A 691 23.74 -36.29 0.53
C CYS A 691 23.65 -34.79 0.23
N LYS A 692 22.49 -34.17 0.38
CA LYS A 692 22.31 -32.71 0.34
C LYS A 692 23.22 -31.99 1.33
N GLY A 693 23.13 -32.36 2.61
CA GLY A 693 23.94 -31.72 3.66
C GLY A 693 25.44 -31.98 3.50
N PHE A 694 25.82 -33.18 3.04
CA PHE A 694 27.20 -33.51 2.74
C PHE A 694 27.75 -32.67 1.58
N PHE A 695 27.01 -32.55 0.48
CA PHE A 695 27.40 -31.78 -0.69
C PHE A 695 27.54 -30.29 -0.35
N ARG A 696 26.55 -29.71 0.34
CA ARG A 696 26.62 -28.32 0.82
C ARG A 696 27.88 -28.06 1.65
N ARG A 697 28.14 -28.86 2.68
CA ARG A 697 29.32 -28.65 3.54
C ARG A 697 30.64 -28.84 2.79
N SER A 698 30.68 -29.83 1.89
CA SER A 698 31.87 -30.11 1.08
C SER A 698 32.17 -28.97 0.11
N VAL A 699 31.13 -28.41 -0.52
CA VAL A 699 31.25 -27.29 -1.46
C VAL A 699 31.53 -25.97 -0.74
N GLN A 700 30.77 -25.61 0.29
CA GLN A 700 30.92 -24.33 1.01
C GLN A 700 32.29 -24.17 1.65
N LYS A 701 32.84 -25.27 2.18
CA LYS A 701 34.18 -25.29 2.80
C LYS A 701 35.29 -25.73 1.85
N ASN A 702 34.98 -25.92 0.56
CA ASN A 702 35.90 -26.42 -0.47
C ASN A 702 36.73 -27.64 -0.01
N MET A 703 36.06 -28.60 0.64
CA MET A 703 36.70 -29.77 1.26
C MET A 703 37.39 -30.63 0.21
N GLN A 704 38.68 -30.90 0.41
CA GLN A 704 39.43 -31.87 -0.37
C GLN A 704 39.51 -33.18 0.40
N TYR A 705 39.04 -34.27 -0.21
CA TYR A 705 39.12 -35.62 0.36
C TYR A 705 40.10 -36.46 -0.46
N THR A 706 40.67 -37.50 0.15
CA THR A 706 41.52 -38.48 -0.56
C THR A 706 40.89 -39.86 -0.44
N CYS A 707 40.87 -40.62 -1.54
CA CYS A 707 40.49 -42.03 -1.48
C CYS A 707 41.71 -42.87 -1.10
N HIS A 708 41.58 -43.72 -0.08
CA HIS A 708 42.64 -44.66 0.34
C HIS A 708 42.54 -46.03 -0.37
N LYS A 709 41.83 -46.09 -1.49
CA LYS A 709 41.65 -47.24 -2.39
C LYS A 709 41.76 -46.75 -3.84
N ASP A 710 41.25 -47.50 -4.81
CA ASP A 710 41.39 -47.20 -6.25
C ASP A 710 40.40 -46.15 -6.79
N LYS A 711 40.01 -45.15 -5.97
CA LYS A 711 39.04 -44.08 -6.32
C LYS A 711 37.67 -44.55 -6.84
N ASN A 712 37.34 -45.84 -6.74
CA ASN A 712 36.08 -46.44 -7.23
C ASN A 712 35.25 -47.09 -6.10
N CYS A 713 35.17 -46.46 -4.93
CA CYS A 713 34.42 -47.02 -3.80
C CYS A 713 32.91 -46.99 -4.06
N VAL A 714 32.21 -48.11 -3.81
CA VAL A 714 30.75 -48.21 -3.94
C VAL A 714 30.05 -47.33 -2.89
N ILE A 715 29.21 -46.40 -3.36
CA ILE A 715 28.41 -45.47 -2.53
C ILE A 715 26.94 -45.88 -2.55
N ASN A 716 26.46 -46.40 -1.41
CA ASN A 716 25.05 -46.70 -1.15
C ASN A 716 24.65 -46.24 0.27
N LYS A 717 23.39 -46.44 0.68
CA LYS A 717 22.88 -46.01 1.99
C LYS A 717 23.77 -46.41 3.18
N VAL A 718 24.37 -47.60 3.13
CA VAL A 718 25.20 -48.17 4.21
C VAL A 718 26.67 -47.73 4.09
N THR A 719 27.21 -47.68 2.87
CA THR A 719 28.64 -47.45 2.63
C THR A 719 29.00 -45.99 2.35
N ARG A 720 28.03 -45.09 2.18
CA ARG A 720 28.27 -43.68 1.80
C ARG A 720 29.21 -42.90 2.71
N ASN A 721 29.38 -43.30 3.98
CA ASN A 721 30.29 -42.63 4.90
C ASN A 721 31.72 -43.22 4.90
N ARG A 722 31.97 -44.33 4.20
CA ARG A 722 33.28 -45.02 4.21
C ARG A 722 34.35 -44.33 3.37
N CYS A 723 33.97 -43.58 2.34
CA CYS A 723 34.90 -42.82 1.51
C CYS A 723 34.25 -41.51 1.04
N GLN A 724 34.66 -40.40 1.64
CA GLN A 724 34.12 -39.07 1.35
C GLN A 724 34.54 -38.57 -0.04
N TYR A 725 35.74 -38.95 -0.51
CA TYR A 725 36.19 -38.64 -1.87
C TYR A 725 35.24 -39.21 -2.92
N CYS A 726 35.07 -40.54 -2.95
CA CYS A 726 34.21 -41.18 -3.96
C CYS A 726 32.75 -40.74 -3.82
N ARG A 727 32.27 -40.42 -2.61
CA ARG A 727 30.94 -39.86 -2.40
C ARG A 727 30.79 -38.48 -3.02
N LEU A 728 31.75 -37.58 -2.81
CA LEU A 728 31.71 -36.23 -3.38
C LEU A 728 31.84 -36.25 -4.89
N GLN A 729 32.75 -37.07 -5.43
CA GLN A 729 32.88 -37.29 -6.87
C GLN A 729 31.58 -37.83 -7.48
N LYS A 730 30.91 -38.77 -6.81
CA LYS A 730 29.61 -39.28 -7.27
C LYS A 730 28.51 -38.21 -7.21
N CYS A 731 28.52 -37.30 -6.24
CA CYS A 731 27.55 -36.18 -6.21
C CYS A 731 27.68 -35.30 -7.47
N PHE A 732 28.90 -34.91 -7.84
CA PHE A 732 29.17 -34.16 -9.06
C PHE A 732 28.79 -34.97 -10.31
N ALA A 733 29.23 -36.23 -10.39
CA ALA A 733 28.95 -37.09 -11.54
C ALA A 733 27.44 -37.31 -11.76
N THR A 734 26.63 -37.31 -10.69
CA THR A 734 25.17 -37.42 -10.81
C THR A 734 24.47 -36.09 -11.13
N GLY A 735 25.20 -34.97 -11.18
CA GLY A 735 24.67 -33.65 -11.57
C GLY A 735 24.38 -32.67 -10.43
N MET A 736 24.94 -32.87 -9.23
CA MET A 736 24.81 -31.84 -8.17
C MET A 736 25.63 -30.59 -8.53
N SER A 737 24.95 -29.44 -8.70
CA SER A 737 25.55 -28.16 -9.06
C SER A 737 26.22 -27.48 -7.86
N LYS A 738 27.50 -27.16 -8.03
CA LYS A 738 28.31 -26.44 -7.02
C LYS A 738 27.82 -24.99 -6.86
N GLU A 739 27.34 -24.41 -7.96
CA GLU A 739 26.91 -23.02 -8.11
C GLU A 739 25.60 -22.75 -7.35
N ALA A 740 24.74 -23.77 -7.23
CA ALA A 740 23.51 -23.71 -6.44
C ALA A 740 23.75 -23.64 -4.91
N VAL A 741 25.00 -23.73 -4.45
CA VAL A 741 25.38 -23.62 -3.04
C VAL A 741 25.87 -22.20 -2.73
N ARG A 742 24.94 -21.30 -2.36
CA ARG A 742 25.25 -19.90 -2.00
C ARG A 742 26.06 -19.82 -0.69
N ASN A 743 27.08 -18.94 -0.66
CA ASN A 743 27.99 -18.74 0.48
C ASN A 743 27.76 -17.34 1.08
N ASP A 744 26.80 -17.23 2.00
CA ASP A 744 26.53 -15.98 2.71
C ASP A 744 27.42 -15.88 3.97
N ARG A 745 28.56 -15.19 3.83
CA ARG A 745 29.17 -14.34 4.89
C ARG A 745 30.47 -13.65 4.41
N ASN A 746 30.44 -12.32 4.54
CA ASN A 746 31.53 -11.36 4.76
C ASN A 746 32.21 -10.61 3.59
N LYS A 747 32.30 -9.28 3.83
CA LYS A 747 32.93 -8.18 3.07
C LYS A 747 34.48 -8.30 2.96
N LYS A 748 35.00 -7.68 1.89
CA LYS A 748 36.33 -7.03 1.68
C LYS A 748 37.62 -7.78 2.09
N LYS A 749 38.42 -8.21 1.10
CA LYS A 749 39.69 -7.59 0.62
C LYS A 749 40.46 -8.54 -0.34
N VAL A 750 41.01 -7.91 -1.37
CA VAL A 750 41.82 -8.35 -2.53
C VAL A 750 42.88 -9.44 -2.26
N LYS A 751 43.00 -10.41 -3.19
CA LYS A 751 44.23 -10.77 -3.96
C LYS A 751 43.93 -11.88 -5.02
N ARG A 752 44.24 -11.59 -6.30
CA ARG A 752 44.24 -12.51 -7.49
C ARG A 752 45.37 -13.57 -7.37
N PRO A 753 45.27 -14.74 -8.03
CA PRO A 753 45.79 -14.96 -9.41
C PRO A 753 44.87 -15.82 -10.33
N GLU A 754 44.60 -15.41 -11.58
CA GLU A 754 45.07 -15.98 -12.90
C GLU A 754 44.43 -17.35 -13.25
N GLU A 755 43.78 -17.63 -14.38
CA GLU A 755 43.48 -16.95 -15.66
C GLU A 755 42.26 -17.68 -16.28
N PHE A 756 41.24 -16.94 -16.72
CA PHE A 756 40.36 -17.34 -17.81
C PHE A 756 39.96 -16.05 -18.52
N THR A 757 40.57 -15.79 -19.66
CA THR A 757 40.30 -14.63 -20.51
C THR A 757 38.88 -14.73 -21.06
N GLN A 758 37.90 -14.18 -20.35
CA GLN A 758 36.69 -13.66 -20.97
C GLN A 758 37.11 -12.42 -21.76
N SER A 759 36.91 -12.42 -23.07
CA SER A 759 37.14 -11.26 -23.93
C SER A 759 36.34 -10.07 -23.38
N GLU A 760 37.04 -9.02 -22.92
CA GLU A 760 36.43 -7.76 -22.46
C GLU A 760 36.02 -6.84 -23.64
N GLU A 761 35.91 -7.40 -24.84
CA GLU A 761 35.68 -6.67 -26.08
C GLU A 761 34.24 -6.88 -26.56
N LEU A 762 33.62 -5.80 -27.03
CA LEU A 762 32.29 -5.82 -27.64
C LEU A 762 32.35 -6.68 -28.91
N THR A 763 31.57 -7.75 -28.96
CA THR A 763 31.49 -8.65 -30.12
C THR A 763 30.68 -8.05 -31.26
N ASP A 764 30.91 -8.53 -32.49
CA ASP A 764 30.16 -8.08 -33.67
C ASP A 764 28.64 -8.33 -33.51
N ASP A 765 28.25 -9.45 -32.88
CA ASP A 765 26.85 -9.79 -32.60
C ASP A 765 26.22 -8.83 -31.57
N GLU A 766 26.94 -8.48 -30.51
CA GLU A 766 26.50 -7.48 -29.52
C GLU A 766 26.38 -6.10 -30.15
N GLN A 767 27.32 -5.74 -31.03
CA GLN A 767 27.29 -4.45 -31.74
C GLN A 767 26.09 -4.38 -32.69
N LEU A 768 25.77 -5.46 -33.41
CA LEU A 768 24.60 -5.55 -34.27
C LEU A 768 23.30 -5.40 -33.46
N MET A 769 23.18 -6.09 -32.32
CA MET A 769 22.01 -6.00 -31.43
C MET A 769 21.82 -4.58 -30.89
N LEU A 770 22.89 -3.94 -30.42
CA LEU A 770 22.83 -2.56 -29.95
C LEU A 770 22.44 -1.58 -31.06
N GLN A 771 22.90 -1.83 -32.29
CA GLN A 771 22.53 -1.02 -33.46
C GLN A 771 21.04 -1.19 -33.81
N GLU A 772 20.49 -2.41 -33.78
CA GLU A 772 19.05 -2.65 -33.99
C GLU A 772 18.20 -1.91 -32.95
N ILE A 773 18.63 -1.92 -31.68
CA ILE A 773 17.97 -1.18 -30.59
C ILE A 773 18.06 0.34 -30.83
N LEU A 774 19.21 0.85 -31.29
CA LEU A 774 19.39 2.26 -31.61
C LEU A 774 18.50 2.70 -32.77
N ASP A 775 18.43 1.90 -33.83
CA ASP A 775 17.61 2.19 -35.02
C ASP A 775 16.13 2.21 -34.64
N ALA A 776 15.67 1.20 -33.88
CA ALA A 776 14.32 1.18 -33.33
C ALA A 776 14.02 2.42 -32.46
N HIS A 777 14.98 2.86 -31.65
CA HIS A 777 14.85 4.06 -30.84
C HIS A 777 14.70 5.31 -31.71
N ASN A 778 15.62 5.54 -32.65
CA ASN A 778 15.63 6.72 -33.52
C ASN A 778 14.39 6.79 -34.43
N ASP A 779 13.94 5.67 -34.99
CA ASP A 779 12.76 5.59 -35.86
C ASP A 779 11.46 5.94 -35.13
N THR A 780 11.42 5.68 -33.82
CA THR A 780 10.26 5.95 -32.96
C THR A 780 10.47 7.17 -32.07
N PHE A 781 11.57 7.90 -32.27
CA PHE A 781 11.96 9.09 -31.52
C PHE A 781 12.73 10.05 -32.44
N HIS A 782 12.03 10.65 -33.41
CA HIS A 782 12.64 11.49 -34.45
C HIS A 782 13.43 12.67 -33.86
N LYS A 783 14.73 12.76 -34.15
CA LYS A 783 15.52 13.99 -33.98
C LYS A 783 14.98 15.04 -34.97
N GLN A 784 14.38 16.12 -34.47
CA GLN A 784 14.09 17.27 -35.33
C GLN A 784 15.41 17.93 -35.77
N SER A 785 15.48 18.35 -37.03
CA SER A 785 16.54 19.23 -37.54
C SER A 785 16.50 20.56 -36.78
N GLU A 786 17.66 21.14 -36.49
CA GLU A 786 17.91 22.33 -35.66
C GLU A 786 17.20 23.64 -36.08
N THR A 787 16.30 23.61 -37.07
CA THR A 787 15.81 24.79 -37.79
C THR A 787 14.42 25.30 -37.39
N SER A 788 13.77 24.80 -36.33
CA SER A 788 12.43 25.32 -35.93
C SER A 788 12.12 25.17 -34.43
N LEU A 789 12.86 25.89 -33.57
CA LEU A 789 12.47 26.09 -32.16
C LEU A 789 11.24 27.00 -32.08
N SER A 790 10.05 26.42 -32.12
CA SER A 790 8.80 27.13 -31.81
C SER A 790 8.54 27.02 -30.30
N ARG A 791 8.85 28.08 -29.56
CA ARG A 791 8.30 28.26 -28.20
C ARG A 791 6.78 28.32 -28.28
N VAL A 792 6.07 27.75 -27.31
CA VAL A 792 4.64 28.01 -27.14
C VAL A 792 4.46 29.54 -27.10
N PRO A 793 3.64 30.15 -27.99
CA PRO A 793 3.49 31.60 -28.00
C PRO A 793 2.84 32.02 -26.68
N VAL A 794 3.58 32.75 -25.84
CA VAL A 794 2.97 33.55 -24.78
C VAL A 794 2.05 34.53 -25.50
N ILE A 795 0.74 34.45 -25.25
CA ILE A 795 -0.25 35.36 -25.85
C ILE A 795 0.06 36.77 -25.34
N LYS A 796 0.84 37.53 -26.12
CA LYS A 796 0.87 38.99 -26.00
C LYS A 796 -0.38 39.51 -26.70
N THR A 797 -1.47 39.71 -25.95
CA THR A 797 -2.57 40.55 -26.43
C THR A 797 -2.06 41.99 -26.47
N ASN A 798 -1.91 42.54 -27.67
CA ASN A 798 -1.63 43.96 -27.89
C ASN A 798 -2.64 44.81 -27.12
N GLY A 799 -2.13 45.76 -26.35
CA GLY A 799 -2.96 46.68 -25.58
C GLY A 799 -3.74 47.63 -26.48
N VAL A 800 -4.96 47.94 -26.04
CA VAL A 800 -5.56 49.26 -26.16
C VAL A 800 -6.40 49.49 -24.88
N ASP A 801 -6.00 50.51 -24.13
CA ASP A 801 -6.74 51.33 -23.17
C ASP A 801 -7.61 50.66 -22.09
N ALA A 802 -7.13 50.69 -20.83
CA ALA A 802 -7.92 51.18 -19.68
C ALA A 802 -7.10 51.09 -18.38
N GLU A 803 -6.71 52.25 -17.86
CA GLU A 803 -6.43 52.42 -16.43
C GLU A 803 -7.66 51.97 -15.62
N LYS A 804 -7.43 51.24 -14.51
CA LYS A 804 -8.37 50.83 -13.45
C LYS A 804 -9.17 49.54 -13.67
N ALA A 805 -8.53 48.38 -13.50
CA ALA A 805 -9.16 47.12 -13.04
C ALA A 805 -8.12 46.04 -12.68
N GLU A 806 -7.14 46.35 -11.83
CA GLU A 806 -6.20 45.34 -11.33
C GLU A 806 -6.86 44.58 -10.16
N ASP A 807 -7.22 43.31 -10.41
CA ASP A 807 -7.25 42.19 -9.44
C ASP A 807 -8.03 40.96 -9.97
N LYS A 808 -8.84 41.09 -11.03
CA LYS A 808 -9.63 39.95 -11.57
C LYS A 808 -9.20 39.38 -12.93
N GLU A 809 -8.56 40.17 -13.79
CA GLU A 809 -8.17 39.71 -15.14
C GLU A 809 -6.90 38.84 -15.17
N GLY A 810 -6.02 38.95 -14.16
CA GLY A 810 -4.80 38.16 -14.05
C GLY A 810 -5.05 36.69 -13.72
N GLU A 811 -6.02 36.41 -12.85
CA GLU A 811 -6.41 35.03 -12.48
C GLU A 811 -7.02 34.27 -13.66
N GLU A 812 -7.85 34.94 -14.48
CA GLU A 812 -8.53 34.30 -15.61
C GLU A 812 -7.57 34.01 -16.78
N LYS A 813 -6.59 34.91 -17.03
CA LYS A 813 -5.50 34.67 -17.99
C LYS A 813 -4.60 33.50 -17.60
N GLY A 814 -4.18 33.43 -16.34
CA GLY A 814 -3.36 32.31 -15.84
C GLY A 814 -4.07 30.96 -15.90
N LYS A 815 -5.40 30.96 -15.73
CA LYS A 815 -6.23 29.75 -15.84
C LYS A 815 -6.31 29.24 -17.29
N ILE A 816 -6.47 30.13 -18.26
CA ILE A 816 -6.53 29.77 -19.69
C ILE A 816 -5.19 29.20 -20.18
N GLU A 817 -4.07 29.80 -19.79
CA GLU A 817 -2.73 29.32 -20.16
C GLU A 817 -2.47 27.90 -19.61
N LYS A 818 -2.90 27.64 -18.36
CA LYS A 818 -2.77 26.31 -17.73
C LYS A 818 -3.59 25.24 -18.46
N ILE A 819 -4.82 25.57 -18.89
CA ILE A 819 -5.68 24.66 -19.67
C ILE A 819 -5.02 24.31 -21.01
N MET A 820 -4.51 25.31 -21.74
CA MET A 820 -3.83 25.08 -23.02
C MET A 820 -2.56 24.24 -22.89
N LEU A 821 -1.76 24.46 -21.84
CA LEU A 821 -0.56 23.66 -21.56
C LEU A 821 -0.92 22.20 -21.25
N TRP A 822 -1.96 21.98 -20.45
CA TRP A 822 -2.46 20.66 -20.12
C TRP A 822 -2.92 19.87 -21.35
N GLU A 823 -3.76 20.47 -22.20
CA GLU A 823 -4.22 19.84 -23.45
C GLU A 823 -3.03 19.48 -24.35
N LYS A 824 -2.03 20.36 -24.45
CA LYS A 824 -0.89 20.11 -25.31
C LYS A 824 0.03 19.00 -24.77
N VAL A 825 0.28 18.98 -23.47
CA VAL A 825 1.12 17.96 -22.82
C VAL A 825 0.47 16.57 -22.88
N THR A 826 -0.84 16.49 -22.66
CA THR A 826 -1.59 15.22 -22.76
C THR A 826 -1.67 14.69 -24.19
N GLU A 827 -1.82 15.57 -25.20
CA GLU A 827 -1.74 15.21 -26.62
C GLU A 827 -0.34 14.62 -26.96
N LEU A 828 0.73 15.31 -26.56
CA LEU A 828 2.10 14.88 -26.79
C LEU A 828 2.42 13.55 -26.09
N SER A 829 1.92 13.38 -24.87
CA SER A 829 2.09 12.14 -24.10
C SER A 829 1.40 10.97 -24.79
N SER A 830 0.18 11.15 -25.29
CA SER A 830 -0.56 10.12 -26.03
C SER A 830 0.17 9.69 -27.31
N LYS A 831 0.67 10.66 -28.09
CA LYS A 831 1.53 10.38 -29.26
C LYS A 831 2.81 9.63 -28.87
N GLY A 832 3.43 10.04 -27.75
CA GLY A 832 4.61 9.39 -27.18
C GLY A 832 4.38 7.92 -26.82
N ILE A 833 3.24 7.60 -26.20
CA ILE A 833 2.84 6.23 -25.85
C ILE A 833 2.78 5.34 -27.09
N ILE A 834 2.11 5.80 -28.16
CA ILE A 834 2.01 5.05 -29.42
C ILE A 834 3.40 4.73 -29.97
N LYS A 835 4.31 5.70 -29.90
CA LYS A 835 5.70 5.52 -30.33
C LYS A 835 6.51 4.58 -29.45
N ILE A 836 6.20 4.47 -28.16
CA ILE A 836 6.81 3.49 -27.26
C ILE A 836 6.31 2.07 -27.58
N VAL A 837 5.03 1.91 -27.92
CA VAL A 837 4.49 0.60 -28.37
C VAL A 837 5.14 0.18 -29.69
N GLU A 838 5.32 1.11 -30.62
CA GLU A 838 6.07 0.89 -31.86
C GLU A 838 7.55 0.53 -31.60
N PHE A 839 8.19 1.14 -30.61
CA PHE A 839 9.55 0.82 -30.20
C PHE A 839 9.63 -0.61 -29.68
N ALA A 840 8.74 -0.98 -28.75
CA ALA A 840 8.72 -2.29 -28.13
C ALA A 840 8.62 -3.43 -29.14
N LYS A 841 7.76 -3.28 -30.17
CA LYS A 841 7.60 -4.26 -31.24
C LYS A 841 8.86 -4.51 -32.06
N ARG A 842 9.83 -3.58 -32.05
CA ARG A 842 11.10 -3.66 -32.78
C ARG A 842 12.26 -4.14 -31.90
N ILE A 843 12.05 -4.34 -30.60
CA ILE A 843 13.11 -4.85 -29.72
C ILE A 843 13.32 -6.35 -29.95
N PRO A 844 14.59 -6.80 -30.13
CA PRO A 844 14.90 -8.19 -30.39
C PRO A 844 14.22 -9.14 -29.38
N GLY A 845 13.46 -10.10 -29.90
CA GLY A 845 12.77 -11.11 -29.08
C GLY A 845 11.48 -10.68 -28.38
N PHE A 846 11.15 -9.37 -28.31
CA PHE A 846 9.95 -8.89 -27.59
C PHE A 846 8.64 -9.44 -28.16
N ALA A 847 8.51 -9.48 -29.49
CA ALA A 847 7.32 -10.02 -30.17
C ALA A 847 7.12 -11.53 -29.96
N THR A 848 8.11 -12.25 -29.44
CA THR A 848 8.02 -13.69 -29.15
C THR A 848 7.41 -14.01 -27.78
N LEU A 849 7.21 -12.99 -26.94
CA LEU A 849 6.57 -13.11 -25.63
C LEU A 849 5.05 -13.28 -25.76
N SER A 850 4.38 -13.77 -24.72
CA SER A 850 2.91 -13.85 -24.72
C SER A 850 2.31 -12.45 -24.78
N THR A 851 1.09 -12.31 -25.33
CA THR A 851 0.42 -11.00 -25.38
C THR A 851 0.19 -10.43 -23.99
N SER A 852 -0.07 -11.30 -23.00
CA SER A 852 -0.19 -10.94 -21.59
C SER A 852 1.11 -10.31 -21.07
N ASP A 853 2.25 -10.98 -21.26
CA ASP A 853 3.56 -10.48 -20.86
C ASP A 853 3.93 -9.18 -21.60
N GLN A 854 3.64 -9.07 -22.90
CA GLN A 854 3.89 -7.85 -23.67
C GLN A 854 3.13 -6.66 -23.10
N ILE A 855 1.85 -6.82 -22.73
CA ILE A 855 1.02 -5.77 -22.13
C ILE A 855 1.57 -5.38 -20.75
N THR A 856 1.86 -6.37 -19.91
CA THR A 856 2.41 -6.16 -18.55
C THR A 856 3.72 -5.38 -18.60
N LEU A 857 4.65 -5.77 -19.47
CA LEU A 857 5.93 -5.09 -19.66
C LEU A 857 5.75 -3.66 -20.20
N LEU A 858 4.85 -3.46 -21.17
CA LEU A 858 4.56 -2.14 -21.73
C LEU A 858 3.99 -1.18 -20.68
N LYS A 859 2.97 -1.58 -19.91
CA LYS A 859 2.40 -0.77 -18.82
C LYS A 859 3.44 -0.47 -17.74
N ALA A 860 4.33 -1.43 -17.45
CA ALA A 860 5.38 -1.27 -16.45
C ALA A 860 6.54 -0.37 -16.90
N ALA A 861 6.85 -0.28 -18.18
CA ALA A 861 7.98 0.48 -18.69
C ALA A 861 7.61 1.81 -19.37
N CYS A 862 6.34 2.03 -19.73
CA CYS A 862 5.93 3.15 -20.58
C CYS A 862 6.40 4.52 -20.07
N LEU A 863 6.09 4.85 -18.81
CA LEU A 863 6.51 6.13 -18.22
C LEU A 863 8.04 6.23 -18.05
N GLU A 864 8.71 5.12 -17.74
CA GLU A 864 10.17 5.07 -17.58
C GLU A 864 10.87 5.43 -18.91
N ILE A 865 10.41 4.84 -20.01
CA ILE A 865 10.92 5.10 -21.37
C ILE A 865 10.59 6.54 -21.79
N MET A 866 9.40 7.05 -21.46
CA MET A 866 9.02 8.44 -21.74
C MET A 866 9.95 9.44 -21.05
N ILE A 867 10.28 9.21 -19.78
CA ILE A 867 11.19 10.06 -19.01
C ILE A 867 12.63 9.96 -19.53
N LEU A 868 13.11 8.77 -19.90
CA LEU A 868 14.43 8.61 -20.53
C LEU A 868 14.53 9.38 -21.84
N ARG A 869 13.48 9.31 -22.67
CA ARG A 869 13.38 10.06 -23.93
C ARG A 869 13.41 11.57 -23.68
N LEU A 870 12.61 12.08 -22.74
CA LEU A 870 12.64 13.50 -22.36
C LEU A 870 14.01 13.92 -21.83
N SER A 871 14.64 13.10 -20.98
CA SER A 871 15.96 13.36 -20.39
C SER A 871 17.05 13.46 -21.45
N SER A 872 16.97 12.69 -22.54
CA SER A 872 17.91 12.79 -23.66
C SER A 872 17.83 14.13 -24.41
N ARG A 873 16.75 14.88 -24.22
CA ARG A 873 16.50 16.22 -24.80
C ARG A 873 16.47 17.34 -23.76
N TYR A 874 17.11 17.14 -22.63
CA TYR A 874 17.29 18.18 -21.62
C TYR A 874 18.43 19.14 -22.02
N ASP A 875 18.10 20.43 -22.09
CA ASP A 875 19.03 21.54 -22.32
C ASP A 875 19.38 22.16 -20.96
N VAL A 876 20.62 21.93 -20.51
CA VAL A 876 21.12 22.39 -19.19
C VAL A 876 21.25 23.91 -19.15
N ASP A 877 21.63 24.54 -20.27
CA ASP A 877 21.89 25.98 -20.31
C ASP A 877 20.60 26.80 -20.18
N LYS A 878 19.48 26.23 -20.65
CA LYS A 878 18.16 26.87 -20.61
C LYS A 878 17.24 26.30 -19.54
N ASP A 879 17.63 25.23 -18.85
CA ASP A 879 16.79 24.42 -17.96
C ASP A 879 15.42 24.08 -18.59
N VAL A 880 15.42 23.55 -19.82
CA VAL A 880 14.19 23.15 -20.54
C VAL A 880 14.24 21.71 -21.04
N LEU A 881 13.06 21.09 -21.14
CA LEU A 881 12.85 19.78 -21.77
C LEU A 881 12.14 19.95 -23.11
N CYS A 882 12.68 19.31 -24.15
CA CYS A 882 12.12 19.39 -25.50
C CYS A 882 11.33 18.12 -25.87
N PHE A 883 10.09 18.29 -26.32
CA PHE A 883 9.22 17.20 -26.80
C PHE A 883 9.45 16.89 -28.29
N ASN A 884 8.79 15.83 -28.78
CA ASN A 884 8.93 15.36 -30.16
C ASN A 884 8.52 16.40 -31.23
N ASP A 885 7.55 17.27 -30.92
CA ASP A 885 7.06 18.29 -31.84
C ASP A 885 7.89 19.60 -31.79
N GLY A 886 9.03 19.62 -31.10
CA GLY A 886 9.90 20.80 -30.98
C GLY A 886 9.50 21.77 -29.87
N ILE A 887 8.41 21.44 -29.18
CA ILE A 887 7.91 22.20 -28.03
C ILE A 887 8.90 22.07 -26.88
N THR A 888 9.37 23.21 -26.38
CA THR A 888 10.28 23.31 -25.25
C THR A 888 9.50 23.84 -24.05
N LEU A 889 9.55 23.09 -22.95
CA LEU A 889 8.88 23.47 -21.71
C LEU A 889 9.93 23.67 -20.61
N ASP A 890 9.87 24.82 -19.95
CA ASP A 890 10.60 25.03 -18.71
C ASP A 890 9.93 24.28 -17.54
N ARG A 891 10.58 24.35 -16.37
CA ARG A 891 10.11 23.71 -15.14
C ARG A 891 8.72 24.16 -14.71
N GLN A 892 8.36 25.43 -14.87
CA GLN A 892 7.06 25.95 -14.47
C GLN A 892 5.97 25.50 -15.46
N GLN A 893 6.26 25.54 -16.75
CA GLN A 893 5.35 25.09 -17.80
C GLN A 893 5.07 23.59 -17.73
N LEU A 894 6.08 22.76 -17.46
CA LEU A 894 5.88 21.32 -17.29
C LEU A 894 5.08 21.00 -16.02
N ARG A 895 5.33 21.73 -14.92
CA ARG A 895 4.53 21.63 -13.68
C ARG A 895 3.05 21.96 -13.95
N ASN A 896 2.79 23.05 -14.66
CA ASN A 896 1.45 23.51 -15.00
C ASN A 896 0.76 22.58 -16.02
N GLY A 897 1.53 21.91 -16.87
CA GLY A 897 1.05 20.93 -17.86
C GLY A 897 0.70 19.56 -17.29
N GLY A 898 0.57 19.40 -15.96
CA GLY A 898 0.03 18.20 -15.33
C GLY A 898 1.02 17.38 -14.50
N PHE A 899 2.33 17.57 -14.69
CA PHE A 899 3.35 16.80 -13.96
C PHE A 899 3.48 17.20 -12.48
N GLY A 900 3.06 18.41 -12.09
CA GLY A 900 2.99 18.82 -10.69
C GLY A 900 4.35 18.74 -9.97
N SER A 901 4.39 18.13 -8.79
CA SER A 901 5.63 17.94 -8.00
C SER A 901 6.63 16.96 -8.65
N LEU A 902 6.18 16.12 -9.60
CA LEU A 902 7.06 15.19 -10.31
C LEU A 902 8.10 15.91 -11.16
N THR A 903 7.76 17.12 -11.64
CA THR A 903 8.61 17.94 -12.49
C THR A 903 10.01 18.09 -11.92
N ASP A 904 10.15 18.42 -10.63
CA ASP A 904 11.48 18.64 -10.06
C ASP A 904 12.34 17.39 -10.09
N THR A 905 11.70 16.24 -9.83
CA THR A 905 12.37 14.94 -9.82
C THR A 905 12.81 14.55 -11.24
N ILE A 906 12.00 14.84 -12.26
CA ILE A 906 12.33 14.57 -13.67
C ILE A 906 13.54 15.41 -14.11
N PHE A 907 13.53 16.71 -13.80
CA PHE A 907 14.67 17.58 -14.15
C PHE A 907 15.95 17.16 -13.43
N THR A 908 15.90 16.89 -12.12
CA THR A 908 17.07 16.40 -11.37
C THR A 908 17.59 15.08 -11.94
N PHE A 909 16.70 14.17 -12.34
CA PHE A 909 17.08 12.93 -13.00
C PHE A 909 17.78 13.19 -14.35
N ALA A 910 17.21 14.06 -15.19
CA ALA A 910 17.78 14.45 -16.48
C ALA A 910 19.17 15.11 -16.33
N SER A 911 19.34 16.05 -15.39
CA SER A 911 20.63 16.66 -15.07
C SER A 911 21.65 15.60 -14.65
N SER A 912 21.23 14.58 -13.89
CA SER A 912 22.12 13.51 -13.45
C SER A 912 22.60 12.62 -14.60
N LEU A 913 21.76 12.32 -15.60
CA LEU A 913 22.16 11.57 -16.80
C LEU A 913 23.04 12.40 -17.74
N LYS A 914 22.78 13.71 -17.83
CA LYS A 914 23.63 14.63 -18.59
C LYS A 914 25.03 14.76 -17.99
N SER A 915 25.15 14.80 -16.66
CA SER A 915 26.44 14.80 -15.93
C SER A 915 27.27 13.52 -16.14
N MET A 916 26.65 12.44 -16.61
CA MET A 916 27.31 11.16 -16.92
C MET A 916 27.70 11.05 -18.41
N GLU A 917 27.45 12.10 -19.20
CA GLU A 917 27.70 12.14 -20.65
C GLU A 917 27.03 10.96 -21.37
N THR A 918 25.78 10.67 -20.99
CA THR A 918 24.99 9.57 -21.57
C THR A 918 24.70 9.86 -23.06
N ASP A 919 25.05 8.93 -23.96
CA ASP A 919 24.78 9.08 -25.40
C ASP A 919 23.48 8.42 -25.86
N SER A 920 23.15 8.56 -27.15
CA SER A 920 21.92 8.00 -27.72
C SER A 920 21.83 6.48 -27.67
N LEU A 921 22.96 5.76 -27.78
CA LEU A 921 22.96 4.30 -27.70
C LEU A 921 22.63 3.86 -26.27
N GLU A 922 23.20 4.54 -25.28
CA GLU A 922 22.97 4.28 -23.87
C GLU A 922 21.52 4.56 -23.49
N TYR A 923 20.92 5.67 -23.96
CA TYR A 923 19.50 5.93 -23.78
C TYR A 923 18.62 4.84 -24.43
N ALA A 924 18.98 4.39 -25.63
CA ALA A 924 18.25 3.34 -26.35
C ALA A 924 18.33 1.99 -25.62
N ALA A 925 19.53 1.58 -25.21
CA ALA A 925 19.76 0.36 -24.44
C ALA A 925 19.08 0.38 -23.08
N LEU A 926 19.15 1.49 -22.33
CA LEU A 926 18.42 1.64 -21.06
C LEU A 926 16.90 1.55 -21.25
N SER A 927 16.38 2.12 -22.34
CA SER A 927 14.95 1.99 -22.68
C SER A 927 14.56 0.54 -22.96
N ALA A 928 15.41 -0.22 -23.67
CA ALA A 928 15.20 -1.64 -23.92
C ALA A 928 15.27 -2.46 -22.62
N VAL A 929 16.26 -2.21 -21.75
CA VAL A 929 16.40 -2.86 -20.44
C VAL A 929 15.17 -2.60 -19.55
N CYS A 930 14.62 -1.37 -19.54
CA CYS A 930 13.38 -1.05 -18.82
C CYS A 930 12.19 -1.85 -19.38
N LEU A 931 12.09 -1.97 -20.70
CA LEU A 931 11.02 -2.68 -21.38
C LEU A 931 11.03 -4.19 -21.05
N VAL A 932 12.18 -4.84 -21.07
CA VAL A 932 12.30 -6.29 -20.81
C VAL A 932 12.78 -6.59 -19.40
N SER A 933 12.18 -5.95 -18.38
CA SER A 933 12.52 -6.26 -16.99
C SER A 933 11.75 -7.46 -16.46
N ASN A 934 12.45 -8.47 -15.93
CA ASN A 934 11.85 -9.72 -15.44
C ASN A 934 11.19 -9.60 -14.05
N ASP A 935 11.38 -8.48 -13.35
CA ASP A 935 10.90 -8.23 -11.99
C ASP A 935 9.49 -7.60 -11.95
N ARG A 936 8.77 -7.54 -13.09
CA ARG A 936 7.42 -6.98 -13.13
C ARG A 936 6.40 -7.96 -12.55
N SER A 937 5.47 -7.45 -11.75
CA SER A 937 4.34 -8.21 -11.20
C SER A 937 3.40 -8.67 -12.30
N GLY A 938 2.93 -9.92 -12.27
CA GLY A 938 1.93 -10.43 -13.21
C GLY A 938 2.50 -11.06 -14.49
N LEU A 939 3.81 -11.28 -14.57
CA LEU A 939 4.44 -11.99 -15.70
C LEU A 939 4.17 -13.51 -15.64
N GLU A 940 3.88 -14.11 -16.79
CA GLU A 940 3.67 -15.54 -16.99
C GLU A 940 5.00 -16.31 -17.06
N ASP A 941 5.99 -15.78 -17.81
CA ASP A 941 7.32 -16.39 -17.96
C ASP A 941 8.46 -15.38 -17.69
N PRO A 942 8.74 -15.06 -16.40
CA PRO A 942 9.80 -14.12 -16.04
C PRO A 942 11.19 -14.63 -16.45
N VAL A 943 11.39 -15.95 -16.54
CA VAL A 943 12.67 -16.54 -16.92
C VAL A 943 12.96 -16.26 -18.39
N LYS A 944 11.98 -16.41 -19.29
CA LYS A 944 12.16 -16.06 -20.71
C LYS A 944 12.49 -14.58 -20.90
N ILE A 945 11.92 -13.70 -20.08
CA ILE A 945 12.21 -12.25 -20.11
C ILE A 945 13.63 -11.95 -19.61
N GLU A 946 14.09 -12.65 -18.56
CA GLU A 946 15.48 -12.56 -18.09
C GLU A 946 16.47 -12.94 -19.20
N HIS A 947 16.21 -14.03 -19.94
CA HIS A 947 17.03 -14.44 -21.08
C HIS A 947 17.03 -13.43 -22.25
N LEU A 948 15.99 -12.59 -22.39
CA LEU A 948 15.98 -11.48 -23.35
C LEU A 948 16.75 -10.26 -22.84
N GLN A 949 16.77 -10.04 -21.52
CA GLN A 949 17.39 -8.87 -20.89
C GLN A 949 18.91 -9.01 -20.72
N GLU A 950 19.38 -10.21 -20.36
CA GLU A 950 20.81 -10.48 -20.08
C GLU A 950 21.74 -10.09 -21.24
N PRO A 951 21.46 -10.46 -22.51
CA PRO A 951 22.34 -10.07 -23.63
C PRO A 951 22.42 -8.56 -23.83
N ILE A 952 21.33 -7.83 -23.61
CA ILE A 952 21.27 -6.37 -23.74
C ILE A 952 22.12 -5.71 -22.64
N LEU A 953 22.03 -6.21 -21.40
CA LEU A 953 22.82 -5.73 -20.27
C LEU A 953 24.32 -5.97 -20.45
N GLU A 954 24.69 -7.14 -20.96
CA GLU A 954 26.09 -7.50 -21.19
C GLU A 954 26.68 -6.69 -22.37
N ALA A 955 25.95 -6.56 -23.47
CA ALA A 955 26.34 -5.71 -24.59
C ALA A 955 26.51 -4.23 -24.15
N LEU A 956 25.58 -3.69 -23.37
CA LEU A 956 25.67 -2.33 -22.82
C LEU A 956 26.90 -2.16 -21.92
N LYS A 957 27.21 -3.14 -21.09
CA LYS A 957 28.39 -3.15 -20.23
C LYS A 957 29.69 -3.14 -21.05
N HIS A 958 29.78 -3.95 -22.10
CA HIS A 958 30.93 -3.95 -23.01
C HIS A 958 31.07 -2.61 -23.73
N TYR A 959 29.97 -2.06 -24.26
CA TYR A 959 29.95 -0.76 -24.93
C TYR A 959 30.47 0.38 -24.03
N ILE A 960 29.97 0.48 -22.80
CA ILE A 960 30.37 1.53 -21.84
C ILE A 960 31.85 1.37 -21.47
N ARG A 961 32.32 0.15 -21.25
CA ARG A 961 33.73 -0.10 -20.91
C ARG A 961 34.66 0.22 -22.07
N GLN A 962 34.24 -0.04 -23.31
CA GLN A 962 34.99 0.32 -24.50
C GLN A 962 35.05 1.84 -24.71
N ARG A 963 33.93 2.54 -24.54
CA ARG A 963 33.84 4.01 -24.68
C ARG A 963 34.50 4.77 -23.53
N ARG A 964 34.38 4.26 -22.30
CA ARG A 964 34.89 4.89 -21.06
C ARG A 964 35.87 3.97 -20.33
N LYS A 965 37.03 3.72 -20.97
CA LYS A 965 38.09 2.84 -20.43
C LYS A 965 38.60 3.28 -19.05
N GLU A 966 38.64 4.58 -18.80
CA GLU A 966 39.16 5.16 -17.54
C GLU A 966 38.11 5.17 -16.40
N SER A 967 36.83 4.94 -16.70
CA SER A 967 35.74 4.98 -15.72
C SER A 967 34.78 3.78 -15.82
N PRO A 968 35.28 2.54 -15.60
CA PRO A 968 34.48 1.31 -15.75
C PRO A 968 33.31 1.19 -14.78
N HIS A 969 33.29 2.00 -13.71
CA HIS A 969 32.20 2.07 -12.73
C HIS A 969 30.95 2.80 -13.26
N VAL A 970 31.03 3.50 -14.41
CA VAL A 970 29.91 4.22 -15.02
C VAL A 970 28.75 3.28 -15.37
N PHE A 971 29.03 2.05 -15.82
CA PHE A 971 27.97 1.04 -16.05
C PHE A 971 27.15 0.78 -14.78
N ALA A 972 27.81 0.53 -13.64
CA ALA A 972 27.12 0.31 -12.38
C ALA A 972 26.32 1.56 -11.95
N LYS A 973 26.89 2.76 -12.11
CA LYS A 973 26.19 4.03 -11.83
C LYS A 973 24.95 4.20 -12.71
N MET A 974 25.02 3.76 -13.97
CA MET A 974 23.91 3.88 -14.93
C MET A 974 22.81 2.85 -14.66
N ILE A 975 23.16 1.63 -14.28
CA ILE A 975 22.16 0.64 -13.81
C ILE A 975 21.48 1.11 -12.51
N MET A 976 22.20 1.77 -11.60
CA MET A 976 21.58 2.37 -10.41
C MET A 976 20.56 3.46 -10.77
N LYS A 977 20.71 4.17 -11.90
CA LYS A 977 19.72 5.15 -12.38
C LYS A 977 18.39 4.52 -12.77
N LEU A 978 18.35 3.22 -13.09
CA LEU A 978 17.08 2.51 -13.31
C LEU A 978 16.26 2.41 -12.01
N THR A 979 16.91 2.37 -10.84
CA THR A 979 16.20 2.38 -9.54
C THR A 979 15.57 3.74 -9.27
N ASP A 980 16.31 4.84 -9.53
CA ASP A 980 15.79 6.20 -9.45
C ASP A 980 14.58 6.35 -10.39
N LEU A 981 14.72 5.91 -11.64
CA LEU A 981 13.68 5.96 -12.66
C LEU A 981 12.42 5.16 -12.28
N ARG A 982 12.60 3.99 -11.66
CA ARG A 982 11.50 3.17 -11.12
C ARG A 982 10.72 3.93 -10.04
N SER A 983 11.41 4.65 -9.15
CA SER A 983 10.77 5.49 -8.14
C SER A 983 10.00 6.66 -8.76
N ILE A 984 10.56 7.32 -9.78
CA ILE A 984 9.88 8.41 -10.51
C ILE A 984 8.62 7.87 -11.22
N SER A 985 8.72 6.69 -11.81
CA SER A 985 7.60 6.01 -12.48
C SER A 985 6.45 5.68 -11.53
N VAL A 986 6.74 5.26 -10.29
CA VAL A 986 5.71 5.04 -9.25
C VAL A 986 5.01 6.35 -8.88
N LYS A 987 5.77 7.42 -8.59
CA LYS A 987 5.20 8.74 -8.30
C LYS A 987 4.40 9.32 -9.47
N GLY A 988 4.79 9.00 -10.69
CA GLY A 988 4.04 9.41 -11.87
C GLY A 988 2.73 8.66 -12.07
N ALA A 989 2.68 7.36 -11.73
CA ALA A 989 1.41 6.62 -11.68
C ALA A 989 0.46 7.21 -10.62
N GLU A 990 0.98 7.55 -9.44
CA GLU A 990 0.22 8.28 -8.41
C GLU A 990 -0.29 9.64 -8.92
N ARG A 991 0.53 10.38 -9.66
CA ARG A 991 0.10 11.66 -10.26
C ARG A 991 -1.02 11.47 -11.28
N VAL A 992 -0.97 10.43 -12.10
CA VAL A 992 -2.06 10.09 -13.05
C VAL A 992 -3.36 9.80 -12.32
N LEU A 993 -3.30 9.08 -11.19
CA LEU A 993 -4.46 8.84 -10.33
C LEU A 993 -5.01 10.15 -9.75
N HIS A 994 -4.16 11.04 -9.22
CA HIS A 994 -4.58 12.36 -8.74
C HIS A 994 -5.25 13.18 -9.83
N LEU A 995 -4.68 13.20 -11.05
CA LEU A 995 -5.27 13.91 -12.19
C LEU A 995 -6.64 13.35 -12.56
N ARG A 996 -6.83 12.03 -12.47
CA ARG A 996 -8.13 11.37 -12.70
C ARG A 996 -9.17 11.74 -11.64
N LEU A 997 -8.76 11.95 -10.39
CA LEU A 997 -9.64 12.41 -9.31
C LEU A 997 -9.96 13.91 -9.41
N GLU A 998 -8.97 14.73 -9.81
CA GLU A 998 -9.12 16.17 -10.03
C GLU A 998 -10.02 16.46 -11.25
N MET A 999 -9.88 15.69 -12.34
CA MET A 999 -10.56 15.93 -13.64
C MET A 999 -10.94 14.60 -14.34
N PRO A 1000 -12.04 13.93 -13.93
CA PRO A 1000 -12.38 12.57 -14.38
C PRO A 1000 -12.62 12.39 -15.88
N ASP A 1001 -13.11 13.43 -16.56
CA ASP A 1001 -13.52 13.38 -17.97
C ASP A 1001 -12.51 14.01 -18.96
N GLU A 1002 -11.36 14.50 -18.46
CA GLU A 1002 -10.39 15.23 -19.30
C GLU A 1002 -9.11 14.44 -19.64
N LEU A 1003 -8.88 13.28 -19.02
CA LEU A 1003 -7.67 12.49 -19.26
C LEU A 1003 -7.85 11.52 -20.45
N PRO A 1004 -6.95 11.51 -21.45
CA PRO A 1004 -7.04 10.59 -22.58
C PRO A 1004 -7.08 9.11 -22.14
N PRO A 1005 -7.99 8.27 -22.67
CA PRO A 1005 -8.12 6.86 -22.29
C PRO A 1005 -6.83 6.05 -22.41
N LEU A 1006 -6.00 6.36 -23.42
CA LEU A 1006 -4.71 5.72 -23.63
C LEU A 1006 -3.70 6.01 -22.51
N ILE A 1007 -3.75 7.22 -21.93
CA ILE A 1007 -2.91 7.59 -20.78
C ILE A 1007 -3.37 6.81 -19.55
N ILE A 1008 -4.68 6.70 -19.34
CA ILE A 1008 -5.24 5.89 -18.25
C ILE A 1008 -4.80 4.42 -18.43
N GLU A 1009 -5.07 3.81 -19.58
CA GLU A 1009 -4.77 2.40 -19.81
C GLU A 1009 -3.29 2.04 -19.62
N MET A 1010 -2.38 2.93 -20.03
CA MET A 1010 -0.95 2.65 -20.07
C MET A 1010 -0.18 3.13 -18.84
N LEU A 1011 -0.64 4.19 -18.17
CA LEU A 1011 0.07 4.83 -17.06
C LEU A 1011 -0.64 4.71 -15.70
N ASP A 1012 -1.94 4.40 -15.68
CA ASP A 1012 -2.69 4.14 -14.44
C ASP A 1012 -2.41 2.73 -13.94
N ARG A 1013 -1.66 2.61 -12.83
CA ARG A 1013 -1.27 1.33 -12.21
C ARG A 1013 -2.19 0.97 -11.04
N THR A 1014 -3.49 0.92 -11.29
CA THR A 1014 -4.50 0.49 -10.31
C THR A 1014 -4.27 -0.92 -9.77
N GLU A 1015 -3.47 -1.76 -10.43
CA GLU A 1015 -3.15 -3.12 -9.99
C GLU A 1015 -2.05 -3.19 -8.91
N ASN A 1016 -1.31 -2.10 -8.64
CA ASN A 1016 -0.19 -2.10 -7.69
C ASN A 1016 -0.18 -0.94 -6.68
N VAL A 1017 -1.19 -0.08 -6.70
CA VAL A 1017 -1.40 0.94 -5.68
C VAL A 1017 -2.54 0.46 -4.80
N CYS A 1018 -2.21 -0.02 -3.59
CA CYS A 1018 -3.17 0.01 -2.50
C CYS A 1018 -3.49 1.48 -2.25
N ILE A 1019 -4.61 1.96 -2.81
CA ILE A 1019 -5.08 3.31 -2.55
C ILE A 1019 -5.76 3.29 -1.17
N PRO A 1020 -5.42 4.22 -0.27
CA PRO A 1020 -5.93 4.28 1.11
C PRO A 1020 -7.44 4.52 1.25
#